data_AF-A0A285UJ81-F1
#
_entry.id   AF-A0A285UJ81-F1
#
_cell.length_a   1.000
_cell.length_b   1.000
_cell.length_c   1.000
_cell.angle_alpha   90.00
_cell.angle_beta   90.00
_cell.angle_gamma   90.00
#
_symmetry.space_group_name_H-M   'P 1'
#
loop_
_entity.id
_entity.type
_entity.pdbx_description
1 polymer ?
#
loop_
_entity_poly.entity_id
_entity_poly.type
_entity_poly.pdbx_seq_one_letter_code
_entity_poly.pdbx_strand_id
1 'polypeptide(L)'
;MPERDSERLEIAQQVRSQIAAENTLTPIQARAFVRGLQTAWEVPTIQWSEAESRTQLADALRLFSAAGIFQKVEGGSSANAVLCYRRAGELLEWLSRAGDDLETFVPLELLAAGSYQLGGLPAMASALISQIPPSSRGERLYARFLQGDFDGVLRSVGNFWRDHLEMAVREAPSRLLHGDGDDKVSWYFTVELVRALGALADALRCGDNARFDRALAKLAGLEKLAVRTFSDDASLLISLLHQVARGYGASSIYGPVRQLSALNPERAPRLEAFARTQFNRGRGILWTSQRHGIARLLEESSFALCTPTGSGKTLVANLALLKELLLREGQDPAPLALYLVPSRALAGEVETKLTGELGNDLIITGLYGGSDWGVTDYWLNADRPTVLIATVEKADALMRYLGPLISRRLRLLIVDEAHQVVPEDDERTQADFAEHSSRPIRLESFVSRLLAQSPDIVRIALTAVAGGAALPVARWIEGRQEAAAIGTRYRSTRQIIGVLETAPDGAGRMLLELMNGRPLFVRGRDEAVYIRLRTPPMPKLPAAMRNSIYRFNELDVLWTALHLVTDDRRILISVAQQPEKTMGWYKDALELESWQEAVTFAPPEDEQLRARFDETRAACIDYCGEDSYELALLDRGIATNHGQMPQRLRRLMTDLIDRGICPITLATATLTEGVNLPFDIIFVTALKRRSFDPTNNRPVITPMSTAEFRNLAGRAGRPGASSGMEGITLVAIPRRPSSTARGQIPTQRNQIQDLRTDYRALRQSLLAEELEHVEINSPLALLLNTIAERALDLFGVAGDEFLEWLETAVASEISDEAGRAATSDEGRLADSVDELDGVLLSALEEMGRLQGGELQGAAAEAALANLWRRTFTAYAAVQESWLERAFITRGQVILEDIYPDADERARLYQYGFTPYVGRRFEAIAPALKAIIGAASDYGSANPTERLSVFVQLGALLTADRGYGFRVRETETDRALLENWDDVLGWWMQSPGAPRPEPAQLRAWQRFVAENIEFRLGVAAGAVVASAWSDGAGDPFAIPSLDSWRDITGLPWFGFWARELLRWGTLDPFVAFALAQGLARTRDEASALRAAFQTWLGERDAEIEAVDLIDPQMFMEWQRSLPRAERHAVAANTVSAQIIGTTGARGMYRVVPVLAGDTINWLDAAGYVLAQSPSEGAPFQGRLHGDDFQLHTDGAEHYVRRVFAGR
;
A
#
# COMPACT_ATOMS: atom_id res chain seq x y z
N MET A 1 45.64 -7.42 15.91
CA MET A 1 46.74 -6.43 15.87
C MET A 1 46.11 -5.05 15.79
N PRO A 2 45.73 -4.45 16.94
CA PRO A 2 45.11 -3.11 16.96
C PRO A 2 46.04 -2.01 16.41
N GLU A 3 47.34 -2.18 16.58
CA GLU A 3 48.39 -1.23 16.16
C GLU A 3 48.47 -0.98 14.64
N ARG A 4 47.86 -1.85 13.82
CA ARG A 4 47.80 -1.72 12.35
C ARG A 4 46.40 -1.43 11.83
N ASP A 5 45.46 -1.06 12.69
CA ASP A 5 44.07 -0.89 12.28
C ASP A 5 43.89 0.25 11.27
N SER A 6 44.73 1.30 11.32
CA SER A 6 44.76 2.38 10.32
C SER A 6 45.19 1.88 8.93
N GLU A 7 46.30 1.15 8.83
CA GLU A 7 46.80 0.55 7.58
C GLU A 7 45.79 -0.46 7.01
N ARG A 8 45.18 -1.26 7.87
CA ARG A 8 44.15 -2.23 7.48
C ARG A 8 42.90 -1.54 6.92
N LEU A 9 42.46 -0.45 7.55
CA LEU A 9 41.34 0.36 7.06
C LEU A 9 41.66 1.03 5.72
N GLU A 10 42.89 1.52 5.54
CA GLU A 10 43.31 2.12 4.27
C GLU A 10 43.25 1.11 3.11
N ILE A 11 43.79 -0.09 3.32
CA ILE A 11 43.73 -1.18 2.33
C ILE A 11 42.28 -1.59 2.05
N ALA A 12 41.46 -1.75 3.10
CA ALA A 12 40.05 -2.08 2.93
C ALA A 12 39.28 -0.99 2.17
N GLN A 13 39.61 0.28 2.40
CA GLN A 13 39.03 1.43 1.73
C GLN A 13 39.41 1.49 0.25
N GLN A 14 40.66 1.15 -0.10
CA GLN A 14 41.10 1.03 -1.50
C GLN A 14 40.35 -0.06 -2.25
N VAL A 15 40.17 -1.23 -1.64
CA VAL A 15 39.38 -2.33 -2.22
C VAL A 15 37.92 -1.90 -2.41
N ARG A 16 37.32 -1.27 -1.39
CA ARG A 16 35.93 -0.78 -1.46
C ARG A 16 35.74 0.26 -2.56
N SER A 17 36.64 1.25 -2.67
CA SER A 17 36.49 2.32 -3.67
C SER A 17 36.66 1.82 -5.11
N GLN A 18 37.49 0.79 -5.34
CA GLN A 18 37.70 0.19 -6.66
C GLN A 18 36.56 -0.75 -7.09
N ILE A 19 36.08 -1.60 -6.18
CA ILE A 19 35.20 -2.73 -6.52
C ILE A 19 33.75 -2.47 -6.09
N ALA A 20 33.55 -1.82 -4.93
CA ALA A 20 32.25 -1.64 -4.28
C ALA A 20 31.86 -0.17 -4.14
N ALA A 21 32.16 0.64 -5.16
CA ALA A 21 31.60 1.98 -5.28
C ALA A 21 30.07 1.90 -5.29
N GLU A 22 29.43 2.71 -4.44
CA GLU A 22 27.97 2.70 -4.31
C GLU A 22 27.32 3.17 -5.62
N ASN A 23 26.28 2.44 -6.06
CA ASN A 23 25.48 2.74 -7.25
C ASN A 23 26.28 2.91 -8.55
N THR A 24 27.48 2.35 -8.63
CA THR A 24 28.30 2.35 -9.84
C THR A 24 28.72 0.93 -10.16
N LEU A 25 28.54 0.51 -11.42
CA LEU A 25 29.07 -0.75 -11.93
C LEU A 25 30.31 -0.47 -12.76
N THR A 26 31.35 -1.27 -12.57
CA THR A 26 32.44 -1.33 -13.55
C THR A 26 31.94 -1.99 -14.83
N PRO A 27 32.59 -1.77 -16.00
CA PRO A 27 32.14 -2.40 -17.25
C PRO A 27 32.07 -3.93 -17.20
N ILE A 28 32.96 -4.58 -16.45
CA ILE A 28 32.95 -6.05 -16.27
C ILE A 28 31.78 -6.50 -15.37
N GLN A 29 31.45 -5.73 -14.32
CA GLN A 29 30.31 -5.99 -13.45
C GLN A 29 28.99 -5.83 -14.21
N ALA A 30 28.85 -4.76 -15.01
CA ALA A 30 27.67 -4.57 -15.86
C ALA A 30 27.50 -5.71 -16.87
N ARG A 31 28.60 -6.21 -17.45
CA ARG A 31 28.58 -7.41 -18.32
C ARG A 31 28.12 -8.65 -17.55
N ALA A 32 28.66 -8.91 -16.36
CA ALA A 32 28.29 -10.06 -15.54
C ALA A 32 26.79 -10.06 -15.21
N PHE A 33 26.26 -8.91 -14.77
CA PHE A 33 24.84 -8.73 -14.50
C PHE A 33 23.97 -9.05 -15.73
N VAL A 34 24.29 -8.45 -16.88
CA VAL A 34 23.54 -8.66 -18.12
C VAL A 34 23.58 -10.12 -18.55
N ARG A 35 24.73 -10.78 -18.40
CA ARG A 35 24.87 -12.19 -18.69
C ARG A 35 23.94 -13.04 -17.82
N GLY A 36 23.91 -12.79 -16.51
CA GLY A 36 23.01 -13.50 -15.59
C GLY A 36 21.53 -13.29 -15.94
N LEU A 37 21.16 -12.08 -16.36
CA LEU A 37 19.82 -11.79 -16.85
C LEU A 37 19.52 -12.52 -18.17
N GLN A 38 20.46 -12.55 -19.11
CA GLN A 38 20.31 -13.28 -20.37
C GLN A 38 20.08 -14.77 -20.12
N THR A 39 20.81 -15.39 -19.19
CA THR A 39 20.59 -16.79 -18.80
C THR A 39 19.20 -17.00 -18.18
N ALA A 40 18.78 -16.12 -17.26
CA ALA A 40 17.46 -16.23 -16.61
C ALA A 40 16.28 -16.06 -17.58
N TRP A 41 16.48 -15.32 -18.68
CA TRP A 41 15.51 -15.16 -19.77
C TRP A 41 15.73 -16.21 -20.89
N GLU A 42 16.66 -17.13 -20.68
CA GLU A 42 17.08 -18.18 -21.60
C GLU A 42 17.57 -17.66 -22.97
N VAL A 43 18.06 -16.44 -23.08
CA VAL A 43 18.52 -15.88 -24.37
C VAL A 43 20.03 -16.10 -24.58
N PRO A 44 20.54 -16.02 -25.83
CA PRO A 44 21.98 -16.12 -26.08
C PRO A 44 22.77 -15.10 -25.25
N THR A 45 23.77 -15.59 -24.51
CA THR A 45 24.59 -14.78 -23.62
C THR A 45 25.68 -14.02 -24.35
N ILE A 46 26.11 -12.87 -23.81
CA ILE A 46 27.32 -12.19 -24.27
C ILE A 46 28.56 -13.10 -24.15
N GLN A 47 29.56 -12.86 -25.00
CA GLN A 47 30.85 -13.54 -24.90
C GLN A 47 31.49 -13.29 -23.53
N TRP A 48 31.93 -14.37 -22.89
CA TRP A 48 32.49 -14.38 -21.55
C TRP A 48 33.54 -15.50 -21.44
N SER A 49 34.68 -15.19 -20.83
CA SER A 49 35.78 -16.12 -20.61
C SER A 49 35.85 -16.59 -19.16
N GLU A 50 36.39 -17.78 -18.95
CA GLU A 50 36.58 -18.33 -17.61
C GLU A 50 37.47 -17.45 -16.72
N ALA A 51 38.46 -16.78 -17.32
CA ALA A 51 39.30 -15.81 -16.63
C ALA A 51 38.50 -14.63 -16.04
N GLU A 52 37.44 -14.19 -16.73
CA GLU A 52 36.55 -13.15 -16.23
C GLU A 52 35.72 -13.67 -15.05
N SER A 53 35.23 -14.91 -15.09
CA SER A 53 34.53 -15.53 -13.95
C SER A 53 35.42 -15.65 -12.72
N ARG A 54 36.66 -16.14 -12.90
CA ARG A 54 37.66 -16.25 -11.82
C ARG A 54 38.01 -14.88 -11.22
N THR A 55 38.07 -13.84 -12.05
CA THR A 55 38.32 -12.46 -11.58
C THR A 55 37.17 -11.95 -10.72
N GLN A 56 35.92 -12.13 -11.16
CA GLN A 56 34.75 -11.72 -10.38
C GLN A 56 34.65 -12.46 -9.04
N LEU A 57 34.97 -13.77 -9.03
CA LEU A 57 35.02 -14.55 -7.79
C LEU A 57 36.11 -14.02 -6.84
N ALA A 58 37.31 -13.75 -7.36
CA ALA A 58 38.39 -13.17 -6.56
C ALA A 58 38.02 -11.80 -5.99
N ASP A 59 37.33 -10.95 -6.75
CA ASP A 59 36.84 -9.66 -6.29
C ASP A 59 35.81 -9.80 -5.15
N ALA A 60 34.89 -10.77 -5.25
CA ALA A 60 33.96 -11.08 -4.16
C ALA A 60 34.69 -11.51 -2.88
N LEU A 61 35.71 -12.37 -2.99
CA LEU A 61 36.52 -12.81 -1.84
C LEU A 61 37.33 -11.67 -1.20
N ARG A 62 37.87 -10.75 -2.01
CA ARG A 62 38.54 -9.53 -1.50
C ARG A 62 37.57 -8.65 -0.72
N LEU A 63 36.33 -8.52 -1.21
CA LEU A 63 35.29 -7.75 -0.53
C LEU A 63 34.89 -8.37 0.82
N PHE A 64 34.81 -9.70 0.93
CA PHE A 64 34.59 -10.35 2.24
C PHE A 64 35.72 -10.04 3.22
N SER A 65 36.97 -10.07 2.76
CA SER A 65 38.14 -9.73 3.58
C SER A 65 38.10 -8.28 4.05
N ALA A 66 37.78 -7.34 3.15
CA ALA A 66 37.61 -5.93 3.48
C ALA A 66 36.45 -5.70 4.47
N ALA A 67 35.31 -6.35 4.26
CA ALA A 67 34.15 -6.28 5.15
C ALA A 67 34.48 -6.77 6.56
N GLY A 68 35.23 -7.87 6.68
CA GLY A 68 35.70 -8.40 7.96
C GLY A 68 36.68 -7.46 8.67
N ILE A 69 37.48 -6.67 7.95
CA ILE A 69 38.32 -5.61 8.53
C ILE A 69 37.45 -4.50 9.08
N PHE A 70 36.52 -3.97 8.26
CA PHE A 70 35.61 -2.91 8.68
C PHE A 70 34.79 -3.31 9.92
N GLN A 71 34.21 -4.51 9.94
CA GLN A 71 33.46 -4.98 11.11
C GLN A 71 34.32 -5.10 12.38
N LYS A 72 35.59 -5.51 12.26
CA LYS A 72 36.49 -5.66 13.41
C LYS A 72 36.94 -4.32 13.98
N VAL A 73 37.10 -3.29 13.14
CA VAL A 73 37.66 -1.99 13.52
C VAL A 73 36.57 -0.94 13.77
N GLU A 74 35.61 -0.81 12.87
CA GLU A 74 34.49 0.15 12.96
C GLU A 74 33.26 -0.43 13.68
N GLY A 75 33.22 -1.75 13.90
CA GLY A 75 32.12 -2.45 14.57
C GLY A 75 31.06 -3.04 13.62
N GLY A 76 30.11 -3.78 14.21
CA GLY A 76 29.11 -4.56 13.45
C GLY A 76 28.09 -3.74 12.65
N SER A 77 28.01 -2.43 12.87
CA SER A 77 27.14 -1.49 12.14
C SER A 77 27.88 -0.64 11.09
N SER A 78 29.10 -1.03 10.72
CA SER A 78 29.89 -0.33 9.70
C SER A 78 29.16 -0.26 8.36
N ALA A 79 28.91 0.97 7.88
CA ALA A 79 28.35 1.20 6.55
C ALA A 79 29.29 0.69 5.44
N ASN A 80 30.60 0.77 5.65
CA ASN A 80 31.60 0.26 4.71
C ASN A 80 31.54 -1.26 4.57
N ALA A 81 31.41 -1.98 5.68
CA ALA A 81 31.22 -3.43 5.66
C ALA A 81 29.94 -3.82 4.90
N VAL A 82 28.83 -3.12 5.15
CA VAL A 82 27.54 -3.35 4.47
C VAL A 82 27.67 -3.19 2.96
N LEU A 83 28.37 -2.16 2.48
CA LEU A 83 28.60 -1.96 1.05
C LEU A 83 29.44 -3.08 0.43
N CYS A 84 30.49 -3.54 1.12
CA CYS A 84 31.32 -4.65 0.66
C CYS A 84 30.51 -5.95 0.56
N TYR A 85 29.73 -6.31 1.59
CA TYR A 85 28.85 -7.48 1.55
C TYR A 85 27.78 -7.37 0.47
N ARG A 86 27.18 -6.19 0.29
CA ARG A 86 26.22 -5.95 -0.78
C ARG A 86 26.85 -6.31 -2.13
N ARG A 87 27.97 -5.66 -2.49
CA ARG A 87 28.63 -5.88 -3.79
C ARG A 87 29.10 -7.32 -3.95
N ALA A 88 29.68 -7.95 -2.92
CA ALA A 88 30.10 -9.34 -2.99
C ALA A 88 28.93 -10.29 -3.30
N GLY A 89 27.76 -10.04 -2.69
CA GLY A 89 26.53 -10.77 -2.98
C GLY A 89 26.10 -10.64 -4.45
N GLU A 90 26.21 -9.45 -5.02
CA GLU A 90 25.88 -9.22 -6.44
C GLU A 90 26.81 -9.98 -7.39
N LEU A 91 28.12 -9.96 -7.15
CA LEU A 91 29.08 -10.67 -7.98
C LEU A 91 28.82 -12.18 -7.96
N LEU A 92 28.60 -12.75 -6.77
CA LEU A 92 28.34 -14.17 -6.59
C LEU A 92 27.00 -14.60 -7.19
N GLU A 93 25.96 -13.78 -7.05
CA GLU A 93 24.67 -14.01 -7.70
C GLU A 93 24.82 -14.06 -9.23
N TRP A 94 25.51 -13.10 -9.83
CA TRP A 94 25.66 -13.04 -11.29
C TRP A 94 26.44 -14.24 -11.83
N LEU A 95 27.46 -14.69 -11.10
CA LEU A 95 28.21 -15.91 -11.43
C LEU A 95 27.34 -17.17 -11.32
N SER A 96 26.58 -17.31 -10.24
CA SER A 96 25.62 -18.40 -10.02
C SER A 96 24.59 -18.48 -11.15
N ARG A 97 23.92 -17.37 -11.47
CA ARG A 97 22.91 -17.32 -12.55
C ARG A 97 23.46 -17.62 -13.92
N ALA A 98 24.74 -17.34 -14.16
CA ALA A 98 25.39 -17.63 -15.42
C ALA A 98 25.66 -19.13 -15.65
N GLY A 99 25.60 -19.95 -14.58
CA GLY A 99 25.87 -21.38 -14.63
C GLY A 99 27.34 -21.72 -14.92
N ASP A 100 28.27 -20.85 -14.50
CA ASP A 100 29.70 -21.09 -14.68
C ASP A 100 30.19 -22.23 -13.79
N ASP A 101 30.91 -23.19 -14.38
CA ASP A 101 31.56 -24.26 -13.63
C ASP A 101 32.81 -23.70 -12.93
N LEU A 102 32.64 -23.28 -11.68
CA LEU A 102 33.70 -22.81 -10.80
C LEU A 102 33.96 -23.90 -9.77
N GLU A 103 35.24 -24.29 -9.60
CA GLU A 103 35.70 -25.31 -8.65
C GLU A 103 35.48 -24.86 -7.18
N THR A 104 34.23 -24.80 -6.75
CA THR A 104 33.80 -24.45 -5.39
C THR A 104 33.00 -25.62 -4.79
N PHE A 105 33.31 -25.97 -3.55
CA PHE A 105 32.62 -27.00 -2.78
C PHE A 105 31.27 -26.51 -2.25
N VAL A 106 31.17 -25.21 -1.97
CA VAL A 106 29.92 -24.55 -1.54
C VAL A 106 29.22 -23.88 -2.72
N PRO A 107 27.91 -24.10 -2.92
CA PRO A 107 27.12 -23.37 -3.92
C PRO A 107 27.21 -21.85 -3.73
N LEU A 108 27.51 -21.13 -4.81
CA LEU A 108 27.70 -19.67 -4.80
C LEU A 108 26.45 -18.92 -4.32
N GLU A 109 25.27 -19.52 -4.50
CA GLU A 109 23.97 -19.03 -4.05
C GLU A 109 23.93 -18.84 -2.54
N LEU A 110 24.49 -19.79 -1.78
CA LEU A 110 24.51 -19.72 -0.32
C LEU A 110 25.47 -18.63 0.16
N LEU A 111 26.62 -18.49 -0.49
CA LEU A 111 27.56 -17.41 -0.20
C LEU A 111 26.96 -16.04 -0.55
N ALA A 112 26.29 -15.92 -1.69
CA ALA A 112 25.59 -14.73 -2.13
C ALA A 112 24.46 -14.35 -1.16
N ALA A 113 23.63 -15.31 -0.75
CA ALA A 113 22.54 -15.08 0.19
C ALA A 113 23.03 -14.64 1.58
N GLY A 114 24.08 -15.28 2.11
CA GLY A 114 24.73 -14.85 3.35
C GLY A 114 25.29 -13.43 3.24
N SER A 115 25.91 -13.11 2.11
CA SER A 115 26.40 -11.77 1.82
C SER A 115 25.27 -10.74 1.73
N TYR A 116 24.13 -11.07 1.10
CA TYR A 116 22.98 -10.18 1.02
C TYR A 116 22.34 -9.91 2.37
N GLN A 117 22.23 -10.92 3.24
CA GLN A 117 21.77 -10.74 4.62
C GLN A 117 22.64 -9.73 5.38
N LEU A 118 23.97 -9.88 5.30
CA LEU A 118 24.92 -8.95 5.93
C LEU A 118 24.98 -7.58 5.24
N GLY A 119 24.68 -7.52 3.94
CA GLY A 119 24.54 -6.30 3.15
C GLY A 119 23.22 -5.55 3.36
N GLY A 120 22.36 -6.02 4.27
CA GLY A 120 21.07 -5.42 4.59
C GLY A 120 19.98 -5.66 3.53
N LEU A 121 20.15 -6.64 2.65
CA LEU A 121 19.21 -6.98 1.56
C LEU A 121 18.59 -8.39 1.78
N PRO A 122 17.83 -8.62 2.87
CA PRO A 122 17.23 -9.92 3.18
C PRO A 122 16.25 -10.41 2.07
N ALA A 123 15.62 -9.46 1.40
CA ALA A 123 14.77 -9.69 0.23
C ALA A 123 15.50 -10.39 -0.92
N MET A 124 16.69 -9.87 -1.29
CA MET A 124 17.51 -10.43 -2.35
C MET A 124 18.05 -11.82 -1.98
N ALA A 125 18.44 -12.02 -0.72
CA ALA A 125 18.83 -13.34 -0.22
C ALA A 125 17.70 -14.37 -0.37
N SER A 126 16.48 -13.97 0.00
CA SER A 126 15.32 -14.86 -0.04
C SER A 126 14.88 -15.20 -1.47
N ALA A 127 14.87 -14.19 -2.35
CA ALA A 127 14.53 -14.35 -3.76
C ALA A 127 15.53 -15.25 -4.48
N LEU A 128 16.84 -15.04 -4.28
CA LEU A 128 17.89 -15.88 -4.89
C LEU A 128 17.74 -17.36 -4.52
N ILE A 129 17.56 -17.65 -3.23
CA ILE A 129 17.42 -19.03 -2.76
C ILE A 129 16.13 -19.67 -3.29
N SER A 130 15.05 -18.90 -3.44
CA SER A 130 13.76 -19.44 -3.91
C SER A 130 13.81 -19.85 -5.39
N GLN A 131 14.69 -19.24 -6.19
CA GLN A 131 14.84 -19.57 -7.62
C GLN A 131 15.63 -20.86 -7.86
N ILE A 132 16.41 -21.34 -6.89
CA ILE A 132 17.35 -22.44 -7.10
C ILE A 132 17.05 -23.57 -6.10
N PRO A 133 16.52 -24.72 -6.58
CA PRO A 133 16.18 -25.81 -5.68
C PRO A 133 17.45 -26.39 -5.04
N PRO A 134 17.50 -26.55 -3.71
CA PRO A 134 18.68 -27.07 -3.04
C PRO A 134 18.92 -28.53 -3.44
N SER A 135 20.16 -28.85 -3.82
CA SER A 135 20.53 -30.16 -4.35
C SER A 135 20.68 -31.21 -3.24
N SER A 136 21.04 -30.79 -2.03
CA SER A 136 21.18 -31.65 -0.86
C SER A 136 20.30 -31.22 0.32
N ARG A 137 20.08 -32.14 1.28
CA ARG A 137 19.36 -31.85 2.53
C ARG A 137 20.09 -30.80 3.39
N GLY A 138 21.43 -30.78 3.36
CA GLY A 138 22.27 -29.82 4.05
C GLY A 138 22.14 -28.41 3.46
N GLU A 139 22.24 -28.29 2.12
CA GLU A 139 21.99 -27.01 1.44
C GLU A 139 20.61 -26.47 1.75
N ARG A 140 19.58 -27.32 1.77
CA ARG A 140 18.21 -26.92 2.12
C ARG A 140 18.10 -26.36 3.54
N LEU A 141 18.87 -26.89 4.49
CA LEU A 141 18.93 -26.37 5.85
C LEU A 141 19.58 -24.98 5.89
N TYR A 142 20.75 -24.82 5.25
CA TYR A 142 21.47 -23.55 5.21
C TYR A 142 20.69 -22.48 4.45
N ALA A 143 20.09 -22.84 3.32
CA ALA A 143 19.19 -22.01 2.53
C ALA A 143 18.04 -21.45 3.38
N ARG A 144 17.26 -22.32 4.04
CA ARG A 144 16.15 -21.88 4.90
C ARG A 144 16.61 -21.00 6.06
N PHE A 145 17.76 -21.30 6.65
CA PHE A 145 18.33 -20.44 7.69
C PHE A 145 18.68 -19.06 7.15
N LEU A 146 19.35 -18.97 6.01
CA LEU A 146 19.70 -17.71 5.34
C LEU A 146 18.48 -16.96 4.78
N GLN A 147 17.36 -17.62 4.54
CA GLN A 147 16.07 -16.98 4.22
C GLN A 147 15.39 -16.37 5.45
N GLY A 148 15.78 -16.79 6.67
CA GLY A 148 15.03 -16.50 7.89
C GLY A 148 13.75 -17.35 8.02
N ASP A 149 13.60 -18.44 7.26
CA ASP A 149 12.51 -19.41 7.38
C ASP A 149 12.80 -20.38 8.53
N PHE A 150 12.60 -19.91 9.76
CA PHE A 150 12.91 -20.69 10.96
C PHE A 150 11.99 -21.91 11.14
N ASP A 151 10.73 -21.84 10.72
CA ASP A 151 9.82 -23.00 10.76
C ASP A 151 10.27 -24.07 9.75
N GLY A 152 10.74 -23.65 8.57
CA GLY A 152 11.40 -24.54 7.61
C GLY A 152 12.71 -25.13 8.11
N VAL A 153 13.52 -24.36 8.87
CA VAL A 153 14.73 -24.87 9.54
C VAL A 153 14.36 -25.95 10.53
N LEU A 154 13.39 -25.72 11.42
CA LEU A 154 12.93 -26.73 12.39
C LEU A 154 12.37 -27.98 11.70
N ARG A 155 11.70 -27.83 10.55
CA ARG A 155 11.27 -28.95 9.72
C ARG A 155 12.45 -29.74 9.15
N SER A 156 13.47 -29.06 8.61
CA SER A 156 14.69 -29.71 8.10
C SER A 156 15.43 -30.45 9.20
N VAL A 157 15.58 -29.82 10.36
CA VAL A 157 16.22 -30.39 11.55
C VAL A 157 15.41 -31.58 12.09
N GLY A 158 14.08 -31.45 12.17
CA GLY A 158 13.19 -32.54 12.58
C GLY A 158 13.26 -33.75 11.66
N ASN A 159 13.33 -33.53 10.34
CA ASN A 159 13.55 -34.60 9.36
C ASN A 159 14.92 -35.26 9.52
N PHE A 160 15.98 -34.48 9.78
CA PHE A 160 17.31 -35.04 10.07
C PHE A 160 17.27 -35.94 11.31
N TRP A 161 16.63 -35.49 12.41
CA TRP A 161 16.54 -36.31 13.62
C TRP A 161 15.63 -37.52 13.47
N ARG A 162 14.59 -37.47 12.64
CA ARG A 162 13.75 -38.63 12.32
C ARG A 162 14.58 -39.77 11.74
N ASP A 163 15.48 -39.43 10.82
CA ASP A 163 16.30 -40.40 10.10
C ASP A 163 17.52 -40.86 10.92
N HIS A 164 17.79 -40.18 12.05
CA HIS A 164 19.00 -40.34 12.87
C HIS A 164 18.69 -40.33 14.39
N LEU A 165 17.59 -40.97 14.80
CA LEU A 165 17.13 -40.99 16.20
C LEU A 165 18.18 -41.57 17.17
N GLU A 166 19.02 -42.49 16.70
CA GLU A 166 20.14 -43.06 17.45
C GLU A 166 21.18 -42.01 17.89
N MET A 167 21.23 -40.87 17.19
CA MET A 167 22.09 -39.73 17.52
C MET A 167 21.38 -38.65 18.33
N ALA A 168 20.08 -38.78 18.57
CA ALA A 168 19.27 -37.83 19.35
C ALA A 168 19.41 -38.01 20.88
N VAL A 169 20.57 -38.50 21.34
CA VAL A 169 20.90 -38.77 22.74
C VAL A 169 22.13 -37.98 23.19
N ARG A 170 22.24 -37.72 24.50
CA ARG A 170 23.31 -36.90 25.09
C ARG A 170 24.72 -37.42 24.82
N GLU A 171 24.88 -38.74 24.71
CA GLU A 171 26.18 -39.40 24.56
C GLU A 171 26.66 -39.47 23.11
N ALA A 172 25.80 -39.18 22.13
CA ALA A 172 26.10 -39.35 20.71
C ALA A 172 27.38 -38.60 20.24
N PRO A 173 27.64 -37.33 20.62
CA PRO A 173 28.84 -36.63 20.17
C PRO A 173 30.14 -37.30 20.65
N SER A 174 30.15 -37.84 21.87
CA SER A 174 31.30 -38.58 22.41
C SER A 174 31.50 -39.92 21.69
N ARG A 175 30.42 -40.64 21.38
CA ARG A 175 30.48 -41.89 20.62
C ARG A 175 31.03 -41.68 19.21
N LEU A 176 30.71 -40.56 18.56
CA LEU A 176 31.20 -40.22 17.23
C LEU A 176 32.70 -39.93 17.20
N LEU A 177 33.23 -39.24 18.21
CA LEU A 177 34.66 -38.96 18.32
C LEU A 177 35.49 -40.21 18.70
N HIS A 178 34.88 -41.21 19.34
CA HIS A 178 35.55 -42.41 19.84
C HIS A 178 35.27 -43.72 19.07
N GLY A 179 34.30 -43.76 18.13
CA GLY A 179 34.05 -44.92 17.26
C GLY A 179 35.13 -45.11 16.18
N ASP A 180 35.14 -46.18 15.39
CA ASP A 180 36.11 -46.43 14.29
C ASP A 180 35.51 -46.08 12.90
N GLY A 181 36.22 -45.26 12.10
CA GLY A 181 35.76 -44.76 10.79
C GLY A 181 36.54 -43.53 10.28
N ASP A 182 36.65 -43.31 8.98
CA ASP A 182 37.52 -42.27 8.40
C ASP A 182 36.93 -40.83 8.44
N ASP A 183 35.62 -40.67 8.69
CA ASP A 183 34.88 -39.39 8.59
C ASP A 183 34.35 -38.82 9.94
N LYS A 184 34.94 -39.25 11.08
CA LYS A 184 34.43 -38.93 12.44
C LYS A 184 34.27 -37.43 12.71
N VAL A 185 35.26 -36.62 12.29
CA VAL A 185 35.28 -35.17 12.55
C VAL A 185 34.23 -34.45 11.69
N SER A 186 34.10 -34.83 10.43
CA SER A 186 33.10 -34.29 9.50
C SER A 186 31.67 -34.55 9.98
N TRP A 187 31.41 -35.78 10.46
CA TRP A 187 30.10 -36.15 10.96
C TRP A 187 29.78 -35.52 12.33
N TYR A 188 30.75 -35.49 13.24
CA TYR A 188 30.63 -34.74 14.50
C TYR A 188 30.29 -33.27 14.23
N PHE A 189 30.99 -32.62 13.30
CA PHE A 189 30.74 -31.24 12.92
C PHE A 189 29.32 -31.05 12.38
N THR A 190 28.88 -31.93 11.47
CA THR A 190 27.55 -31.89 10.88
C THR A 190 26.45 -31.99 11.94
N VAL A 191 26.55 -32.97 12.85
CA VAL A 191 25.59 -33.15 13.94
C VAL A 191 25.54 -31.90 14.81
N GLU A 192 26.70 -31.40 15.25
CA GLU A 192 26.77 -30.24 16.14
C GLU A 192 26.30 -28.94 15.47
N LEU A 193 26.50 -28.80 14.16
CA LEU A 193 25.98 -27.70 13.35
C LEU A 193 24.44 -27.76 13.24
N VAL A 194 23.86 -28.94 12.95
CA VAL A 194 22.41 -29.13 12.93
C VAL A 194 21.79 -28.80 14.30
N ARG A 195 22.43 -29.21 15.40
CA ARG A 195 22.01 -28.84 16.76
C ARG A 195 22.04 -27.33 16.99
N ALA A 196 23.12 -26.67 16.57
CA ALA A 196 23.30 -25.23 16.75
C ALA A 196 22.24 -24.44 15.96
N LEU A 197 22.02 -24.79 14.68
CA LEU A 197 21.02 -24.12 13.83
C LEU A 197 19.59 -24.37 14.30
N GLY A 198 19.25 -25.58 14.74
CA GLY A 198 17.94 -25.90 15.31
C GLY A 198 17.66 -25.12 16.60
N ALA A 199 18.64 -25.04 17.50
CA ALA A 199 18.54 -24.26 18.73
C ALA A 199 18.45 -22.74 18.47
N LEU A 200 19.19 -22.21 17.48
CA LEU A 200 19.12 -20.81 17.06
C LEU A 200 17.74 -20.46 16.50
N ALA A 201 17.20 -21.29 15.60
CA ALA A 201 15.90 -21.08 14.99
C ALA A 201 14.76 -21.06 16.03
N ASP A 202 14.73 -22.03 16.94
CA ASP A 202 13.75 -22.07 18.04
C ASP A 202 13.90 -20.86 18.99
N ALA A 203 15.13 -20.52 19.36
CA ALA A 203 15.39 -19.39 20.26
C ALA A 203 14.99 -18.05 19.65
N LEU A 204 15.25 -17.83 18.35
CA LEU A 204 14.85 -16.62 17.63
C LEU A 204 13.32 -16.51 17.54
N ARG A 205 12.65 -17.60 17.14
CA ARG A 205 11.19 -17.65 16.98
C ARG A 205 10.45 -17.38 18.29
N CYS A 206 11.00 -17.83 19.42
CA CYS A 206 10.38 -17.72 20.73
C CYS A 206 10.98 -16.61 21.62
N GLY A 207 11.95 -15.84 21.13
CA GLY A 207 12.60 -14.76 21.88
C GLY A 207 13.44 -15.20 23.09
N ASP A 208 14.00 -16.41 23.09
CA ASP A 208 14.82 -16.93 24.20
C ASP A 208 16.30 -16.51 24.05
N ASN A 209 16.65 -15.36 24.61
CA ASN A 209 18.00 -14.80 24.50
C ASN A 209 19.07 -15.70 25.14
N ALA A 210 18.77 -16.31 26.29
CA ALA A 210 19.74 -17.16 27.00
C ALA A 210 20.09 -18.41 26.20
N ARG A 211 19.09 -19.01 25.55
CA ARG A 211 19.29 -20.14 24.64
C ARG A 211 20.00 -19.71 23.36
N PHE A 212 19.62 -18.56 22.80
CA PHE A 212 20.25 -17.98 21.62
C PHE A 212 21.75 -17.76 21.83
N ASP A 213 22.15 -17.11 22.93
CA ASP A 213 23.56 -16.81 23.21
C ASP A 213 24.42 -18.09 23.34
N ARG A 214 23.86 -19.13 23.97
CA ARG A 214 24.53 -20.44 24.06
C ARG A 214 24.69 -21.11 22.70
N ALA A 215 23.64 -21.09 21.88
CA ALA A 215 23.69 -21.67 20.54
C ALA A 215 24.64 -20.89 19.61
N LEU A 216 24.67 -19.56 19.74
CA LEU A 216 25.59 -18.69 19.02
C LEU A 216 27.06 -18.94 19.43
N ALA A 217 27.34 -19.07 20.72
CA ALA A 217 28.67 -19.41 21.22
C ALA A 217 29.15 -20.78 20.69
N LYS A 218 28.23 -21.75 20.59
CA LYS A 218 28.50 -23.05 19.98
C LYS A 218 28.84 -22.92 18.49
N LEU A 219 28.07 -22.14 17.73
CA LEU A 219 28.34 -21.87 16.32
C LEU A 219 29.68 -21.15 16.10
N ALA A 220 30.04 -20.20 16.98
CA ALA A 220 31.36 -19.56 16.98
C ALA A 220 32.50 -20.54 17.27
N GLY A 221 32.26 -21.56 18.09
CA GLY A 221 33.19 -22.68 18.29
C GLY A 221 33.39 -23.51 17.02
N LEU A 222 32.29 -23.81 16.32
CA LEU A 222 32.32 -24.53 15.04
C LEU A 222 33.03 -23.71 13.95
N GLU A 223 32.82 -22.40 13.87
CA GLU A 223 33.55 -21.53 12.94
C GLU A 223 35.08 -21.64 13.13
N LYS A 224 35.55 -21.58 14.38
CA LYS A 224 37.00 -21.71 14.69
C LYS A 224 37.57 -23.07 14.31
N LEU A 225 36.77 -24.13 14.42
CA LEU A 225 37.15 -25.47 13.98
C LEU A 225 37.19 -25.52 12.44
N ALA A 226 36.18 -24.95 11.78
CA ALA A 226 36.06 -25.01 10.33
C ALA A 226 37.26 -24.42 9.59
N VAL A 227 37.72 -23.23 10.04
CA VAL A 227 38.91 -22.53 9.49
C VAL A 227 40.19 -23.40 9.51
N ARG A 228 40.25 -24.44 10.34
CA ARG A 228 41.43 -25.31 10.47
C ARG A 228 41.25 -26.68 9.81
N THR A 229 40.03 -27.05 9.44
CA THR A 229 39.67 -28.45 9.15
C THR A 229 38.97 -28.62 7.80
N PHE A 230 38.26 -27.60 7.31
CA PHE A 230 37.58 -27.63 6.01
C PHE A 230 38.24 -26.67 5.01
N SER A 231 37.77 -26.71 3.77
CA SER A 231 38.17 -25.77 2.72
C SER A 231 37.82 -24.31 3.05
N ASP A 232 38.44 -23.38 2.34
CA ASP A 232 38.26 -21.93 2.56
C ASP A 232 36.80 -21.48 2.33
N ASP A 233 36.13 -22.03 1.33
CA ASP A 233 34.74 -21.74 0.98
C ASP A 233 33.73 -22.33 1.98
N ALA A 234 33.95 -23.55 2.47
CA ALA A 234 33.18 -24.14 3.57
C ALA A 234 33.35 -23.32 4.85
N SER A 235 34.59 -22.90 5.17
CA SER A 235 34.88 -22.03 6.31
C SER A 235 34.19 -20.66 6.18
N LEU A 236 34.17 -20.10 4.97
CA LEU A 236 33.47 -18.86 4.66
C LEU A 236 31.97 -19.00 4.87
N LEU A 237 31.33 -20.07 4.39
CA LEU A 237 29.90 -20.32 4.62
C LEU A 237 29.57 -20.38 6.11
N ILE A 238 30.36 -21.10 6.91
CA ILE A 238 30.14 -21.19 8.36
C ILE A 238 30.32 -19.82 9.03
N SER A 239 31.31 -19.03 8.60
CA SER A 239 31.47 -17.65 9.08
C SER A 239 30.27 -16.78 8.73
N LEU A 240 29.75 -16.88 7.50
CA LEU A 240 28.53 -16.17 7.08
C LEU A 240 27.32 -16.61 7.91
N LEU A 241 27.11 -17.91 8.13
CA LEU A 241 26.02 -18.42 8.98
C LEU A 241 26.12 -17.87 10.42
N HIS A 242 27.33 -17.83 11.00
CA HIS A 242 27.55 -17.27 12.33
C HIS A 242 27.25 -15.76 12.38
N GLN A 243 27.75 -15.00 11.42
CA GLN A 243 27.51 -13.55 11.36
C GLN A 243 26.05 -13.22 11.10
N VAL A 244 25.38 -13.96 10.21
CA VAL A 244 23.95 -13.82 9.93
C VAL A 244 23.13 -14.18 11.18
N ALA A 245 23.47 -15.26 11.88
CA ALA A 245 22.81 -15.62 13.14
C ALA A 245 22.90 -14.49 14.17
N ARG A 246 24.10 -13.91 14.34
CA ARG A 246 24.32 -12.74 15.20
C ARG A 246 23.48 -11.54 14.75
N GLY A 247 23.41 -11.29 13.45
CA GLY A 247 22.58 -10.24 12.85
C GLY A 247 21.08 -10.43 13.13
N TYR A 248 20.57 -11.66 13.04
CA TYR A 248 19.18 -11.99 13.36
C TYR A 248 18.86 -11.75 14.83
N GLY A 249 19.75 -12.11 15.75
CA GLY A 249 19.58 -11.81 17.17
C GLY A 249 19.43 -10.31 17.42
N ALA A 250 20.31 -9.50 16.83
CA ALA A 250 20.29 -8.04 16.96
C ALA A 250 19.09 -7.36 16.26
N SER A 251 18.52 -8.03 15.26
CA SER A 251 17.41 -7.50 14.45
C SER A 251 16.06 -8.13 14.81
N SER A 252 15.99 -8.94 15.86
CA SER A 252 14.77 -9.59 16.31
C SER A 252 13.75 -8.59 16.86
N ILE A 253 12.49 -8.74 16.45
CA ILE A 253 11.37 -7.90 16.92
C ILE A 253 11.16 -7.97 18.44
N TYR A 254 11.56 -9.07 19.10
CA TYR A 254 11.41 -9.22 20.55
C TYR A 254 12.17 -8.15 21.34
N GLY A 255 13.30 -7.66 20.83
CA GLY A 255 14.08 -6.60 21.50
C GLY A 255 13.25 -5.33 21.67
N PRO A 256 12.82 -4.67 20.58
CA PRO A 256 11.97 -3.49 20.66
C PRO A 256 10.63 -3.72 21.38
N VAL A 257 9.98 -4.87 21.15
CA VAL A 257 8.70 -5.19 21.80
C VAL A 257 8.83 -5.27 23.33
N ARG A 258 9.93 -5.83 23.85
CA ARG A 258 10.20 -5.84 25.30
C ARG A 258 10.50 -4.45 25.86
N GLN A 259 11.20 -3.61 25.10
CA GLN A 259 11.42 -2.21 25.49
C GLN A 259 10.09 -1.43 25.55
N LEU A 260 9.22 -1.61 24.56
CA LEU A 260 7.87 -1.03 24.58
C LEU A 260 7.02 -1.58 25.74
N SER A 261 7.14 -2.88 26.05
CA SER A 261 6.42 -3.50 27.16
C SER A 261 6.81 -2.92 28.53
N ALA A 262 7.96 -2.23 28.64
CA ALA A 262 8.32 -1.52 29.87
C ALA A 262 7.37 -0.35 30.19
N LEU A 263 6.65 0.19 29.20
CA LEU A 263 5.63 1.22 29.39
C LEU A 263 4.39 0.66 30.12
N ASN A 264 4.05 -0.61 29.89
CA ASN A 264 2.97 -1.30 30.60
C ASN A 264 3.30 -2.81 30.75
N PRO A 265 3.89 -3.21 31.89
CA PRO A 265 4.31 -4.59 32.13
C PRO A 265 3.19 -5.62 32.10
N GLU A 266 1.95 -5.25 32.44
CA GLU A 266 0.81 -6.18 32.43
C GLU A 266 0.47 -6.67 31.01
N ARG A 267 0.76 -5.86 29.99
CA ARG A 267 0.52 -6.17 28.58
C ARG A 267 1.69 -6.89 27.90
N ALA A 268 2.79 -7.14 28.62
CA ALA A 268 3.97 -7.82 28.07
C ALA A 268 3.65 -9.18 27.41
N PRO A 269 2.83 -10.08 28.01
CA PRO A 269 2.50 -11.37 27.37
C PRO A 269 1.78 -11.22 26.03
N ARG A 270 0.90 -10.21 25.90
CA ARG A 270 0.18 -9.91 24.66
C ARG A 270 1.13 -9.41 23.58
N LEU A 271 2.12 -8.61 23.96
CA LEU A 271 3.15 -8.07 23.08
C LEU A 271 4.11 -9.17 22.60
N GLU A 272 4.50 -10.08 23.47
CA GLU A 272 5.30 -11.26 23.07
C GLU A 272 4.51 -12.17 22.10
N ALA A 273 3.21 -12.35 22.31
CA ALA A 273 2.35 -13.06 21.36
C ALA A 273 2.23 -12.33 20.00
N PHE A 274 2.20 -10.99 20.00
CA PHE A 274 2.27 -10.20 18.78
C PHE A 274 3.59 -10.45 18.04
N ALA A 275 4.73 -10.35 18.74
CA ALA A 275 6.05 -10.65 18.17
C ALA A 275 6.12 -12.06 17.56
N ARG A 276 5.62 -13.08 18.26
CA ARG A 276 5.55 -14.46 17.75
C ARG A 276 4.69 -14.60 16.50
N THR A 277 3.57 -13.88 16.45
CA THR A 277 2.69 -13.83 15.28
C THR A 277 3.40 -13.20 14.09
N GLN A 278 4.19 -12.14 14.30
CA GLN A 278 4.99 -11.53 13.23
C GLN A 278 6.09 -12.48 12.72
N PHE A 279 6.69 -13.31 13.57
CA PHE A 279 7.59 -14.39 13.13
C PHE A 279 6.91 -15.40 12.20
N ASN A 280 5.70 -15.86 12.54
CA ASN A 280 4.93 -16.77 11.67
C ASN A 280 4.62 -16.12 10.30
N ARG A 281 4.43 -14.80 10.27
CA ARG A 281 4.21 -14.04 9.03
C ARG A 281 5.50 -13.68 8.27
N GLY A 282 6.66 -14.19 8.68
CA GLY A 282 7.96 -13.86 8.07
C GLY A 282 8.47 -12.44 8.35
N ARG A 283 7.92 -11.74 9.36
CA ARG A 283 8.24 -10.36 9.74
C ARG A 283 8.91 -10.24 11.11
N GLY A 284 9.42 -11.35 11.65
CA GLY A 284 10.07 -11.39 12.97
C GLY A 284 11.49 -10.81 13.00
N ILE A 285 12.17 -10.81 11.85
CA ILE A 285 13.48 -10.16 11.69
C ILE A 285 13.28 -8.81 11.02
N LEU A 286 13.63 -7.75 11.74
CA LEU A 286 13.43 -6.36 11.33
C LEU A 286 14.45 -5.95 10.27
N TRP A 287 13.97 -5.34 9.20
CA TRP A 287 14.81 -4.74 8.17
C TRP A 287 15.48 -3.47 8.67
N THR A 288 16.56 -3.05 8.02
CA THR A 288 17.30 -1.82 8.38
C THR A 288 16.41 -0.58 8.45
N SER A 289 15.48 -0.42 7.49
CA SER A 289 14.46 0.64 7.49
C SER A 289 13.59 0.62 8.74
N GLN A 290 13.08 -0.56 9.10
CA GLN A 290 12.23 -0.77 10.26
C GLN A 290 12.98 -0.50 11.56
N ARG A 291 14.24 -0.93 11.67
CA ARG A 291 15.08 -0.69 12.86
C ARG A 291 15.27 0.80 13.12
N HIS A 292 15.54 1.60 12.09
CA HIS A 292 15.68 3.05 12.27
C HIS A 292 14.35 3.72 12.67
N GLY A 293 13.23 3.32 12.05
CA GLY A 293 11.90 3.85 12.43
C GLY A 293 11.51 3.47 13.86
N ILE A 294 11.77 2.23 14.27
CA ILE A 294 11.48 1.73 15.62
C ILE A 294 12.38 2.40 16.67
N ALA A 295 13.66 2.66 16.36
CA ALA A 295 14.54 3.41 17.25
C ALA A 295 13.96 4.81 17.55
N ARG A 296 13.48 5.52 16.53
CA ARG A 296 12.82 6.83 16.68
C ARG A 296 11.49 6.76 17.43
N LEU A 297 10.74 5.68 17.23
CA LEU A 297 9.52 5.41 17.99
C LEU A 297 9.80 5.22 19.50
N LEU A 298 10.90 4.56 19.84
CA LEU A 298 11.35 4.34 21.22
C LEU A 298 11.84 5.63 21.90
N GLU A 299 12.37 6.58 21.13
CA GLU A 299 12.79 7.92 21.59
C GLU A 299 11.61 8.89 21.86
N GLU A 300 10.36 8.42 21.81
CA GLU A 300 9.14 9.23 21.96
C GLU A 300 9.01 10.41 20.99
N SER A 301 9.65 10.31 19.83
CA SER A 301 9.65 11.38 18.83
C SER A 301 8.60 11.18 17.74
N SER A 302 8.06 12.28 17.23
CA SER A 302 7.45 12.32 15.89
C SER A 302 8.56 12.15 14.84
N PHE A 303 8.25 11.51 13.71
CA PHE A 303 9.24 11.32 12.64
C PHE A 303 8.61 11.04 11.27
N ALA A 304 9.39 11.23 10.21
CA ALA A 304 9.04 10.79 8.86
C ALA A 304 9.92 9.61 8.42
N LEU A 305 9.26 8.49 8.07
CA LEU A 305 9.88 7.30 7.50
C LEU A 305 9.80 7.34 5.97
N CYS A 306 10.88 7.82 5.37
CA CYS A 306 11.04 8.05 3.93
C CYS A 306 11.80 6.89 3.29
N THR A 307 11.11 5.78 3.03
CA THR A 307 11.71 4.57 2.45
C THR A 307 10.90 4.12 1.24
N PRO A 308 11.48 3.46 0.23
CA PRO A 308 10.72 2.97 -0.93
C PRO A 308 9.55 2.07 -0.52
N THR A 309 8.55 1.94 -1.38
CA THR A 309 7.39 1.11 -1.06
C THR A 309 7.80 -0.36 -0.94
N GLY A 310 7.15 -1.11 -0.03
CA GLY A 310 7.53 -2.49 0.28
C GLY A 310 8.64 -2.66 1.33
N SER A 311 9.24 -1.57 1.86
CA SER A 311 10.31 -1.57 2.89
C SER A 311 9.90 -1.94 4.32
N GLY A 312 8.64 -2.38 4.52
CA GLY A 312 8.12 -2.77 5.83
C GLY A 312 7.54 -1.63 6.69
N LYS A 313 7.12 -0.50 6.10
CA LYS A 313 6.51 0.66 6.79
C LYS A 313 5.35 0.30 7.73
N THR A 314 4.49 -0.63 7.31
CA THR A 314 3.31 -1.06 8.06
C THR A 314 3.65 -1.60 9.45
N LEU A 315 4.77 -2.33 9.60
CA LEU A 315 5.15 -2.86 10.92
C LEU A 315 5.51 -1.74 11.92
N VAL A 316 6.15 -0.67 11.43
CA VAL A 316 6.48 0.50 12.26
C VAL A 316 5.19 1.22 12.68
N ALA A 317 4.23 1.36 11.76
CA ALA A 317 2.90 1.89 12.06
C ALA A 317 2.15 1.05 13.11
N ASN A 318 2.17 -0.29 12.98
CA ASN A 318 1.52 -1.20 13.93
C ASN A 318 2.11 -1.09 15.34
N LEU A 319 3.45 -1.00 15.45
CA LEU A 319 4.11 -0.80 16.73
C LEU A 319 3.79 0.58 17.34
N ALA A 320 3.65 1.61 16.51
CA ALA A 320 3.22 2.94 16.98
C ALA A 320 1.78 2.93 17.52
N LEU A 321 0.85 2.25 16.83
CA LEU A 321 -0.51 2.05 17.32
C LEU A 321 -0.53 1.31 18.65
N LEU A 322 0.23 0.21 18.78
CA LEU A 322 0.35 -0.52 20.05
C LEU A 322 0.91 0.37 21.17
N LYS A 323 1.97 1.13 20.89
CA LYS A 323 2.61 2.01 21.88
C LYS A 323 1.64 3.09 22.37
N GLU A 324 1.08 3.86 21.46
CA GLU A 324 0.32 5.07 21.82
C GLU A 324 -1.11 4.77 22.29
N LEU A 325 -1.75 3.69 21.78
CA LEU A 325 -3.13 3.34 22.14
C LEU A 325 -3.26 2.27 23.23
N LEU A 326 -2.28 1.36 23.36
CA LEU A 326 -2.38 0.25 24.32
C LEU A 326 -1.41 0.35 25.49
N LEU A 327 -0.24 0.97 25.35
CA LEU A 327 0.79 0.89 26.39
C LEU A 327 0.85 2.12 27.31
N ARG A 328 0.30 3.27 26.93
CA ARG A 328 0.27 4.44 27.82
C ARG A 328 -0.88 4.33 28.85
N GLU A 329 -0.60 4.69 30.10
CA GLU A 329 -1.58 4.68 31.20
C GLU A 329 -2.53 5.90 31.17
N GLY A 330 -3.72 5.77 31.78
CA GLY A 330 -4.58 6.89 32.19
C GLY A 330 -5.42 7.57 31.11
N GLN A 331 -6.15 6.83 30.27
CA GLN A 331 -6.84 7.43 29.11
C GLN A 331 -8.35 7.16 29.12
N ASP A 332 -9.05 7.96 29.94
CA ASP A 332 -10.49 8.19 29.83
C ASP A 332 -10.73 9.62 29.31
N PRO A 333 -11.32 9.80 28.11
CA PRO A 333 -11.89 8.77 27.23
C PRO A 333 -10.82 7.93 26.52
N ALA A 334 -11.22 6.72 26.09
CA ALA A 334 -10.35 5.78 25.40
C ALA A 334 -9.67 6.41 24.15
N PRO A 335 -8.37 6.17 23.92
CA PRO A 335 -7.61 6.92 22.93
C PRO A 335 -7.95 6.56 21.49
N LEU A 336 -7.67 7.51 20.61
CA LEU A 336 -7.92 7.43 19.19
C LEU A 336 -6.64 7.72 18.40
N ALA A 337 -6.41 6.94 17.34
CA ALA A 337 -5.42 7.24 16.31
C ALA A 337 -6.13 7.58 15.00
N LEU A 338 -5.70 8.66 14.35
CA LEU A 338 -6.14 9.03 13.01
C LEU A 338 -5.09 8.56 12.00
N TYR A 339 -5.48 7.65 11.10
CA TYR A 339 -4.65 7.12 10.03
C TYR A 339 -5.13 7.71 8.70
N LEU A 340 -4.47 8.76 8.24
CA LEU A 340 -4.73 9.39 6.95
C LEU A 340 -4.13 8.57 5.81
N VAL A 341 -4.95 8.32 4.79
CA VAL A 341 -4.57 7.59 3.58
C VAL A 341 -4.94 8.39 2.32
N PRO A 342 -4.17 8.28 1.24
CA PRO A 342 -4.38 9.06 0.02
C PRO A 342 -5.62 8.63 -0.79
N SER A 343 -6.09 7.41 -0.59
CA SER A 343 -7.18 6.86 -1.40
C SER A 343 -8.04 5.89 -0.61
N ARG A 344 -9.30 5.75 -1.05
CA ARG A 344 -10.25 4.76 -0.51
C ARG A 344 -9.78 3.32 -0.69
N ALA A 345 -9.01 3.05 -1.74
CA ALA A 345 -8.51 1.71 -2.00
C ALA A 345 -7.40 1.33 -0.99
N LEU A 346 -6.49 2.25 -0.70
CA LEU A 346 -5.45 2.04 0.31
C LEU A 346 -6.06 1.91 1.70
N ALA A 347 -7.09 2.71 1.98
CA ALA A 347 -7.82 2.66 3.24
C ALA A 347 -8.37 1.27 3.56
N GLY A 348 -9.01 0.60 2.60
CA GLY A 348 -9.54 -0.76 2.81
C GLY A 348 -8.47 -1.84 2.91
N GLU A 349 -7.34 -1.64 2.24
CA GLU A 349 -6.17 -2.50 2.42
C GLU A 349 -5.60 -2.38 3.84
N VAL A 350 -5.40 -1.15 4.32
CA VAL A 350 -4.89 -0.85 5.67
C VAL A 350 -5.86 -1.38 6.71
N GLU A 351 -7.17 -1.19 6.54
CA GLU A 351 -8.20 -1.71 7.44
C GLU A 351 -8.16 -3.24 7.54
N THR A 352 -8.12 -3.93 6.39
CA THR A 352 -8.06 -5.40 6.36
C THR A 352 -6.81 -5.93 7.07
N LYS A 353 -5.66 -5.30 6.79
CA LYS A 353 -4.36 -5.67 7.40
C LYS A 353 -4.34 -5.43 8.91
N LEU A 354 -4.77 -4.24 9.35
CA LEU A 354 -4.83 -3.90 10.76
C LEU A 354 -5.84 -4.81 11.48
N THR A 355 -7.03 -5.05 10.91
CA THR A 355 -8.06 -5.90 11.51
C THR A 355 -7.54 -7.32 11.75
N GLY A 356 -6.81 -7.87 10.77
CA GLY A 356 -6.17 -9.18 10.89
C GLY A 356 -5.00 -9.26 11.89
N GLU A 357 -4.45 -8.14 12.36
CA GLU A 357 -3.29 -8.10 13.27
C GLU A 357 -3.63 -7.60 14.68
N LEU A 358 -4.46 -6.58 14.77
CA LEU A 358 -4.76 -5.80 15.97
C LEU A 358 -6.26 -5.73 16.30
N GLY A 359 -7.15 -6.29 15.46
CA GLY A 359 -8.61 -6.19 15.64
C GLY A 359 -9.18 -6.87 16.88
N ASN A 360 -8.40 -7.73 17.55
CA ASN A 360 -8.79 -8.26 18.85
C ASN A 360 -8.59 -7.24 19.98
N ASP A 361 -7.63 -6.31 19.84
CA ASP A 361 -7.26 -5.35 20.88
C ASP A 361 -7.85 -3.96 20.61
N LEU A 362 -7.81 -3.53 19.34
CA LEU A 362 -8.24 -2.22 18.88
C LEU A 362 -9.54 -2.34 18.07
N ILE A 363 -10.38 -1.31 18.17
CA ILE A 363 -11.44 -1.11 17.17
C ILE A 363 -10.78 -0.49 15.96
N ILE A 364 -10.88 -1.14 14.81
CA ILE A 364 -10.31 -0.67 13.56
C ILE A 364 -11.47 -0.42 12.64
N THR A 365 -11.62 0.84 12.24
CA THR A 365 -12.75 1.25 11.41
C THR A 365 -12.23 2.15 10.30
N GLY A 366 -12.56 1.77 9.09
CA GLY A 366 -12.41 2.60 7.92
C GLY A 366 -13.50 3.65 7.85
N LEU A 367 -13.12 4.92 7.69
CA LEU A 367 -13.99 6.01 7.28
C LEU A 367 -13.66 6.46 5.84
N TYR A 368 -13.68 5.51 4.91
CA TYR A 368 -13.21 5.69 3.54
C TYR A 368 -14.31 5.43 2.50
N GLY A 369 -15.41 6.13 2.63
CA GLY A 369 -16.50 6.01 1.67
C GLY A 369 -17.77 6.68 2.14
N GLY A 370 -18.86 6.28 1.50
CA GLY A 370 -20.22 6.60 1.93
C GLY A 370 -20.57 5.99 3.30
N SER A 371 -20.00 4.84 3.66
CA SER A 371 -20.49 3.98 4.76
C SER A 371 -20.43 4.61 6.13
N ASP A 372 -19.50 5.53 6.36
CA ASP A 372 -18.96 5.64 7.71
C ASP A 372 -19.43 6.91 8.43
N TRP A 373 -20.71 7.22 8.22
CA TRP A 373 -21.46 8.25 8.94
C TRP A 373 -22.54 7.63 9.81
N GLY A 374 -22.55 6.30 9.89
CA GLY A 374 -23.50 5.56 10.67
C GLY A 374 -23.38 6.00 12.12
N VAL A 375 -24.41 6.66 12.61
CA VAL A 375 -24.72 6.80 14.02
C VAL A 375 -24.86 5.41 14.71
N THR A 376 -24.93 4.35 13.90
CA THR A 376 -24.73 2.93 14.22
C THR A 376 -23.32 2.55 14.67
N ASP A 377 -22.33 3.43 14.50
CA ASP A 377 -20.93 3.06 14.62
C ASP A 377 -20.51 2.90 16.08
N TYR A 378 -20.28 1.64 16.46
CA TYR A 378 -19.84 1.21 17.79
C TYR A 378 -18.67 2.03 18.37
N TRP A 379 -17.82 2.64 17.54
CA TRP A 379 -16.65 3.39 18.00
C TRP A 379 -16.97 4.74 18.66
N LEU A 380 -18.13 5.34 18.35
CA LEU A 380 -18.55 6.64 18.90
C LEU A 380 -18.68 6.59 20.43
N ASN A 381 -19.27 5.50 20.93
CA ASN A 381 -19.46 5.21 22.37
C ASN A 381 -18.49 4.13 22.89
N ALA A 382 -17.42 3.82 22.16
CA ALA A 382 -16.52 2.75 22.57
C ALA A 382 -15.57 3.15 23.69
N ASP A 383 -15.63 2.40 24.80
CA ASP A 383 -14.66 2.42 25.90
C ASP A 383 -13.31 1.76 25.54
N ARG A 384 -13.09 1.47 24.25
CA ARG A 384 -11.90 0.79 23.75
C ARG A 384 -11.10 1.68 22.81
N PRO A 385 -9.76 1.50 22.77
CA PRO A 385 -8.92 2.25 21.86
C PRO A 385 -9.30 2.02 20.39
N THR A 386 -9.30 3.09 19.61
CA THR A 386 -9.86 3.10 18.25
C THR A 386 -8.85 3.62 17.23
N VAL A 387 -8.81 3.00 16.05
CA VAL A 387 -8.04 3.44 14.88
C VAL A 387 -9.01 3.86 13.79
N LEU A 388 -8.97 5.15 13.43
CA LEU A 388 -9.81 5.78 12.43
C LEU A 388 -9.03 5.89 11.11
N ILE A 389 -9.40 5.13 10.08
CA ILE A 389 -8.69 5.14 8.79
C ILE A 389 -9.48 5.97 7.78
N ALA A 390 -9.02 7.15 7.40
CA ALA A 390 -9.80 8.07 6.56
C ALA A 390 -8.98 8.69 5.44
N THR A 391 -9.63 9.01 4.31
CA THR A 391 -9.02 9.96 3.36
C THR A 391 -9.03 11.37 3.94
N VAL A 392 -8.19 12.27 3.45
CA VAL A 392 -8.15 13.66 3.96
C VAL A 392 -9.52 14.33 3.87
N GLU A 393 -10.27 14.13 2.78
CA GLU A 393 -11.60 14.73 2.62
C GLU A 393 -12.59 14.17 3.64
N LYS A 394 -12.46 12.88 3.99
CA LYS A 394 -13.32 12.25 4.99
C LYS A 394 -12.94 12.68 6.39
N ALA A 395 -11.65 12.72 6.72
CA ALA A 395 -11.15 13.22 7.99
C ALA A 395 -11.59 14.68 8.22
N ASP A 396 -11.47 15.51 7.19
CA ASP A 396 -11.90 16.90 7.22
C ASP A 396 -13.42 17.03 7.38
N ALA A 397 -14.21 16.21 6.67
CA ALA A 397 -15.65 16.17 6.89
C ALA A 397 -15.99 15.77 8.33
N LEU A 398 -15.32 14.76 8.90
CA LEU A 398 -15.57 14.31 10.27
C LEU A 398 -15.22 15.35 11.32
N MET A 399 -14.16 16.14 11.13
CA MET A 399 -13.81 17.22 12.05
C MET A 399 -14.93 18.26 12.18
N ARG A 400 -15.73 18.48 11.12
CA ARG A 400 -16.88 19.40 11.16
C ARG A 400 -17.97 19.00 12.15
N TYR A 401 -18.12 17.70 12.42
CA TYR A 401 -19.23 17.16 13.22
C TYR A 401 -18.78 16.50 14.52
N LEU A 402 -17.63 15.84 14.50
CA LEU A 402 -17.06 15.09 15.63
C LEU A 402 -15.74 15.70 16.11
N GLY A 403 -15.38 16.89 15.63
CA GLY A 403 -14.12 17.57 15.94
C GLY A 403 -13.78 17.58 17.43
N PRO A 404 -14.69 18.01 18.32
CA PRO A 404 -14.41 18.00 19.75
C PRO A 404 -14.10 16.62 20.34
N LEU A 405 -14.83 15.58 19.91
CA LEU A 405 -14.63 14.20 20.35
C LEU A 405 -13.30 13.64 19.84
N ILE A 406 -12.99 13.90 18.56
CA ILE A 406 -11.73 13.49 17.94
C ILE A 406 -10.57 14.18 18.65
N SER A 407 -10.59 15.51 18.81
CA SER A 407 -9.53 16.28 19.45
C SER A 407 -9.27 15.84 20.90
N ARG A 408 -10.31 15.48 21.67
CA ARG A 408 -10.13 14.98 23.05
C ARG A 408 -9.47 13.60 23.11
N ARG A 409 -9.82 12.69 22.19
CA ARG A 409 -9.35 11.30 22.17
C ARG A 409 -8.04 11.11 21.39
N LEU A 410 -7.71 12.01 20.46
CA LEU A 410 -6.59 11.85 19.53
C LEU A 410 -5.24 11.84 20.28
N ARG A 411 -4.44 10.82 19.98
CA ARG A 411 -3.07 10.66 20.52
C ARG A 411 -2.01 10.45 19.44
N LEU A 412 -2.41 9.91 18.30
CA LEU A 412 -1.51 9.57 17.21
C LEU A 412 -2.11 9.97 15.87
N LEU A 413 -1.32 10.70 15.07
CA LEU A 413 -1.58 10.96 13.67
C LEU A 413 -0.60 10.16 12.81
N ILE A 414 -1.11 9.32 11.93
CA ILE A 414 -0.32 8.65 10.88
C ILE A 414 -0.73 9.25 9.54
N VAL A 415 0.23 9.80 8.80
CA VAL A 415 0.02 10.30 7.43
C VAL A 415 0.72 9.36 6.46
N ASP A 416 -0.05 8.53 5.76
CA ASP A 416 0.47 7.61 4.76
C ASP A 416 0.56 8.27 3.38
N GLU A 417 1.60 7.92 2.64
CA GLU A 417 2.04 8.60 1.41
C GLU A 417 2.10 10.13 1.55
N ALA A 418 2.72 10.62 2.62
CA ALA A 418 2.80 12.05 2.96
C ALA A 418 3.45 12.94 1.87
N HIS A 419 4.17 12.37 0.90
CA HIS A 419 4.68 13.13 -0.26
C HIS A 419 3.58 13.69 -1.16
N GLN A 420 2.32 13.21 -1.05
CA GLN A 420 1.19 13.78 -1.81
C GLN A 420 0.83 15.21 -1.41
N VAL A 421 1.45 15.76 -0.36
CA VAL A 421 1.38 17.19 -0.05
C VAL A 421 2.12 18.05 -1.08
N VAL A 422 2.99 17.47 -1.90
CA VAL A 422 3.76 18.20 -2.92
C VAL A 422 2.96 18.23 -4.23
N PRO A 423 2.47 19.40 -4.67
CA PRO A 423 1.86 19.55 -5.99
C PRO A 423 2.90 19.61 -7.10
N GLU A 424 2.47 19.31 -8.33
CA GLU A 424 3.20 19.69 -9.55
C GLU A 424 2.85 21.14 -9.90
N ASP A 425 3.78 21.89 -10.50
CA ASP A 425 3.49 23.24 -11.00
C ASP A 425 3.11 23.14 -12.48
N ASP A 426 1.80 22.92 -12.72
CA ASP A 426 1.23 22.80 -14.05
C ASP A 426 -0.19 23.43 -14.13
N GLU A 427 -0.66 23.67 -15.36
CA GLU A 427 -2.01 24.22 -15.62
C GLU A 427 -3.12 23.38 -14.96
N ARG A 428 -2.88 22.07 -14.78
CA ARG A 428 -3.84 21.16 -14.15
C ARG A 428 -3.97 21.46 -12.65
N THR A 429 -2.87 21.62 -11.94
CA THR A 429 -2.89 21.94 -10.51
C THR A 429 -3.53 23.29 -10.26
N GLN A 430 -3.26 24.28 -11.13
CA GLN A 430 -3.93 25.58 -11.07
C GLN A 430 -5.45 25.45 -11.30
N ALA A 431 -5.87 24.62 -12.26
CA ALA A 431 -7.29 24.30 -12.45
C ALA A 431 -7.89 23.57 -11.25
N ASP A 432 -7.17 22.63 -10.63
CA ASP A 432 -7.63 21.89 -9.45
C ASP A 432 -7.88 22.81 -8.24
N PHE A 433 -7.18 23.95 -8.12
CA PHE A 433 -7.48 24.98 -7.12
C PHE A 433 -8.81 25.67 -7.40
N ALA A 434 -9.01 26.20 -8.60
CA ALA A 434 -10.26 26.85 -9.01
C ALA A 434 -11.46 25.87 -9.01
N GLU A 435 -11.22 24.58 -9.18
CA GLU A 435 -12.26 23.56 -9.11
C GLU A 435 -12.54 23.04 -7.69
N HIS A 436 -11.86 23.58 -6.67
CA HIS A 436 -11.93 23.15 -5.27
C HIS A 436 -11.65 21.65 -5.11
N SER A 437 -10.79 21.10 -5.98
CA SER A 437 -10.54 19.66 -6.11
C SER A 437 -9.10 19.27 -5.71
N SER A 438 -8.25 20.26 -5.42
CA SER A 438 -6.86 20.05 -5.01
C SER A 438 -6.74 19.28 -3.69
N ARG A 439 -6.11 18.10 -3.74
CA ARG A 439 -5.82 17.28 -2.56
C ARG A 439 -4.62 17.77 -1.74
N PRO A 440 -3.51 18.21 -2.37
CA PRO A 440 -2.37 18.73 -1.64
C PRO A 440 -2.74 19.88 -0.68
N ILE A 441 -3.56 20.84 -1.13
CA ILE A 441 -4.00 21.95 -0.28
C ILE A 441 -4.90 21.49 0.87
N ARG A 442 -5.81 20.52 0.62
CA ARG A 442 -6.63 19.94 1.68
C ARG A 442 -5.79 19.19 2.71
N LEU A 443 -4.77 18.46 2.29
CA LEU A 443 -3.86 17.74 3.19
C LEU A 443 -3.03 18.70 4.03
N GLU A 444 -2.45 19.73 3.41
CA GLU A 444 -1.75 20.79 4.13
C GLU A 444 -2.68 21.48 5.13
N SER A 445 -3.83 22.01 4.68
CA SER A 445 -4.81 22.71 5.52
C SER A 445 -5.30 21.87 6.69
N PHE A 446 -5.74 20.62 6.44
CA PHE A 446 -6.27 19.74 7.48
C PHE A 446 -5.22 19.41 8.54
N VAL A 447 -4.03 18.96 8.14
CA VAL A 447 -2.98 18.59 9.09
C VAL A 447 -2.51 19.82 9.86
N SER A 448 -2.36 20.98 9.22
CA SER A 448 -1.98 22.21 9.89
C SER A 448 -3.01 22.67 10.93
N ARG A 449 -4.31 22.60 10.60
CA ARG A 449 -5.38 22.88 11.57
C ARG A 449 -5.38 21.88 12.72
N LEU A 450 -5.24 20.59 12.44
CA LEU A 450 -5.20 19.55 13.47
C LEU A 450 -4.00 19.73 14.43
N LEU A 451 -2.81 20.00 13.89
CA LEU A 451 -1.61 20.31 14.67
C LEU A 451 -1.74 21.66 15.38
N ALA A 452 -2.56 22.56 14.86
CA ALA A 452 -2.83 23.82 15.52
C ALA A 452 -3.58 23.62 16.84
N GLN A 453 -4.55 22.71 16.82
CA GLN A 453 -5.45 22.35 17.93
C GLN A 453 -4.82 21.35 18.91
N SER A 454 -4.07 20.37 18.38
CA SER A 454 -3.51 19.25 19.15
C SER A 454 -1.99 19.15 18.92
N PRO A 455 -1.19 20.10 19.43
CA PRO A 455 0.25 20.15 19.15
C PRO A 455 1.04 18.99 19.77
N ASP A 456 0.57 18.42 20.87
CA ASP A 456 1.34 17.42 21.64
C ASP A 456 1.13 15.98 21.17
N ILE A 457 0.33 15.76 20.11
CA ILE A 457 0.12 14.41 19.56
C ILE A 457 1.39 13.90 18.90
N VAL A 458 1.58 12.57 18.96
CA VAL A 458 2.63 11.89 18.21
C VAL A 458 2.25 11.85 16.73
N ARG A 459 3.21 12.10 15.85
CA ARG A 459 2.98 12.20 14.40
C ARG A 459 3.98 11.34 13.65
N ILE A 460 3.47 10.50 12.76
CA ILE A 460 4.29 9.63 11.92
C ILE A 460 3.90 9.85 10.47
N ALA A 461 4.85 10.28 9.65
CA ALA A 461 4.68 10.27 8.20
C ALA A 461 5.33 9.04 7.59
N LEU A 462 4.58 8.35 6.74
CA LEU A 462 5.07 7.26 5.93
C LEU A 462 5.11 7.77 4.49
N THR A 463 6.27 7.69 3.84
CA THR A 463 6.38 8.19 2.47
C THR A 463 7.31 7.33 1.63
N ALA A 464 6.97 7.13 0.36
CA ALA A 464 7.91 6.64 -0.64
C ALA A 464 9.08 7.63 -0.83
N VAL A 465 10.25 7.14 -1.28
CA VAL A 465 11.37 8.02 -1.64
C VAL A 465 11.01 8.76 -2.93
N ALA A 466 10.39 9.93 -2.79
CA ALA A 466 10.04 10.82 -3.87
C ALA A 466 10.99 12.03 -3.84
N GLY A 467 12.16 11.90 -4.45
CA GLY A 467 13.10 13.01 -4.65
C GLY A 467 13.39 13.82 -3.39
N GLY A 468 13.42 15.16 -3.53
CA GLY A 468 13.71 16.10 -2.45
C GLY A 468 12.67 16.15 -1.31
N ALA A 469 11.49 15.52 -1.44
CA ALA A 469 10.34 15.80 -0.57
C ALA A 469 10.47 15.22 0.83
N ALA A 470 11.36 14.24 0.99
CA ALA A 470 11.61 13.57 2.25
C ALA A 470 11.97 14.56 3.38
N LEU A 471 12.80 15.57 3.09
CA LEU A 471 13.28 16.50 4.11
C LEU A 471 12.21 17.54 4.52
N PRO A 472 11.52 18.25 3.58
CA PRO A 472 10.41 19.12 3.94
C PRO A 472 9.30 18.39 4.73
N VAL A 473 8.93 17.18 4.31
CA VAL A 473 7.92 16.37 5.03
C VAL A 473 8.39 16.03 6.44
N ALA A 474 9.67 15.67 6.64
CA ALA A 474 10.21 15.41 7.97
C ALA A 474 10.13 16.65 8.88
N ARG A 475 10.51 17.83 8.36
CA ARG A 475 10.45 19.11 9.08
C ARG A 475 9.02 19.48 9.47
N TRP A 476 8.09 19.33 8.54
CA TRP A 476 6.68 19.62 8.76
C TRP A 476 6.05 18.73 9.84
N ILE A 477 6.29 17.43 9.75
CA ILE A 477 5.69 16.45 10.67
C ILE A 477 6.30 16.57 12.06
N GLU A 478 7.62 16.77 12.18
CA GLU A 478 8.27 16.96 13.48
C GLU A 478 8.08 18.36 14.06
N GLY A 479 7.72 19.35 13.24
CA GLY A 479 7.56 20.74 13.65
C GLY A 479 8.88 21.48 13.91
N ARG A 480 10.01 20.98 13.38
CA ARG A 480 11.36 21.54 13.64
C ARG A 480 12.23 21.54 12.39
N GLN A 481 13.00 22.61 12.19
CA GLN A 481 13.88 22.78 11.00
C GLN A 481 15.04 21.77 10.94
N GLU A 482 15.51 21.29 12.11
CA GLU A 482 16.60 20.31 12.21
C GLU A 482 16.14 18.84 12.07
N ALA A 483 14.88 18.61 11.69
CA ALA A 483 14.38 17.26 11.45
C ALA A 483 15.10 16.61 10.26
N ALA A 484 15.37 15.32 10.36
CA ALA A 484 16.03 14.53 9.34
C ALA A 484 15.14 13.37 8.91
N ALA A 485 15.02 13.16 7.60
CA ALA A 485 14.27 12.05 7.04
C ALA A 485 14.97 10.70 7.27
N ILE A 486 14.22 9.67 7.66
CA ILE A 486 14.75 8.32 7.86
C ILE A 486 14.66 7.51 6.57
N GLY A 487 15.77 6.94 6.09
CA GLY A 487 15.74 5.82 5.12
C GLY A 487 15.83 6.16 3.63
N THR A 488 16.36 7.33 3.27
CA THR A 488 16.30 7.95 1.93
C THR A 488 16.91 7.18 0.75
N ARG A 489 17.65 6.07 0.94
CA ARG A 489 18.37 5.37 -0.16
C ARG A 489 18.26 3.85 -0.17
N TYR A 490 17.43 3.26 0.69
CA TYR A 490 17.34 1.80 0.80
C TYR A 490 16.37 1.19 -0.23
N ARG A 491 16.83 0.40 -1.21
CA ARG A 491 15.96 -0.37 -2.13
C ARG A 491 16.09 -1.86 -1.86
N SER A 492 14.97 -2.55 -1.66
CA SER A 492 14.96 -3.99 -1.29
C SER A 492 15.18 -4.93 -2.48
N THR A 493 14.93 -4.47 -3.70
CA THR A 493 15.09 -5.18 -4.99
C THR A 493 15.71 -4.24 -6.02
N ARG A 494 16.22 -4.81 -7.13
CA ARG A 494 16.77 -4.00 -8.23
C ARG A 494 15.66 -3.48 -9.11
N GLN A 495 15.64 -2.18 -9.37
CA GLN A 495 14.72 -1.57 -10.33
C GLN A 495 15.42 -1.39 -11.68
N ILE A 496 14.82 -1.91 -12.74
CA ILE A 496 15.30 -1.78 -14.12
C ILE A 496 14.27 -1.01 -14.92
N ILE A 497 14.73 0.04 -15.60
CA ILE A 497 13.90 0.84 -16.51
C ILE A 497 14.46 0.74 -17.93
N GLY A 498 13.55 0.61 -18.89
CA GLY A 498 13.92 0.41 -20.29
C GLY A 498 12.77 0.56 -21.28
N VAL A 499 12.97 0.02 -22.47
CA VAL A 499 12.02 0.06 -23.60
C VAL A 499 11.67 -1.36 -24.03
N LEU A 500 10.39 -1.65 -24.23
CA LEU A 500 9.94 -2.80 -25.01
C LEU A 500 9.82 -2.36 -26.47
N GLU A 501 10.75 -2.79 -27.32
CA GLU A 501 10.67 -2.58 -28.75
C GLU A 501 9.70 -3.58 -29.41
N THR A 502 8.58 -3.08 -29.94
CA THR A 502 7.55 -3.88 -30.63
C THR A 502 7.78 -3.88 -32.15
N ALA A 503 7.42 -4.98 -32.84
CA ALA A 503 7.60 -5.08 -34.30
C ALA A 503 6.61 -6.07 -34.96
N PRO A 504 6.05 -5.77 -36.15
CA PRO A 504 5.06 -6.63 -36.81
C PRO A 504 5.65 -7.91 -37.42
N ASP A 505 6.96 -8.02 -37.55
CA ASP A 505 7.67 -9.09 -38.26
C ASP A 505 8.66 -9.86 -37.38
N GLY A 506 8.59 -9.72 -36.06
CA GLY A 506 9.48 -10.43 -35.15
C GLY A 506 9.09 -10.31 -33.69
N ALA A 507 9.71 -11.13 -32.85
CA ALA A 507 9.54 -11.06 -31.40
C ALA A 507 10.02 -9.71 -30.83
N GLY A 508 9.35 -9.29 -29.75
CA GLY A 508 9.70 -8.10 -29.00
C GLY A 508 11.13 -8.14 -28.46
N ARG A 509 11.72 -6.97 -28.23
CA ARG A 509 13.07 -6.83 -27.65
C ARG A 509 13.02 -5.88 -26.47
N MET A 510 13.64 -6.25 -25.35
CA MET A 510 13.77 -5.36 -24.21
C MET A 510 15.11 -4.63 -24.28
N LEU A 511 15.10 -3.30 -24.26
CA LEU A 511 16.28 -2.45 -24.11
C LEU A 511 16.34 -2.00 -22.65
N LEU A 512 17.37 -2.37 -21.91
CA LEU A 512 17.56 -1.99 -20.51
C LEU A 512 18.54 -0.83 -20.44
N GLU A 513 18.12 0.28 -19.84
CA GLU A 513 18.87 1.54 -19.89
C GLU A 513 19.24 2.10 -18.53
N LEU A 514 18.40 1.90 -17.51
CA LEU A 514 18.67 2.36 -16.15
C LEU A 514 18.54 1.20 -15.16
N MET A 515 19.45 1.15 -14.19
CA MET A 515 19.40 0.26 -13.04
C MET A 515 19.54 1.10 -11.77
N ASN A 516 18.55 1.04 -10.87
CA ASN A 516 18.50 1.83 -9.63
C ASN A 516 18.79 3.34 -9.84
N GLY A 517 18.19 3.92 -10.88
CA GLY A 517 18.34 5.34 -11.22
C GLY A 517 19.64 5.69 -11.95
N ARG A 518 20.53 4.72 -12.22
CA ARG A 518 21.83 4.95 -12.88
C ARG A 518 21.87 4.31 -14.26
N PRO A 519 22.59 4.90 -15.24
CA PRO A 519 22.74 4.29 -16.55
C PRO A 519 23.38 2.90 -16.50
N LEU A 520 22.81 1.95 -17.22
CA LEU A 520 23.33 0.60 -17.41
C LEU A 520 23.95 0.47 -18.81
N PHE A 521 25.25 0.74 -18.93
CA PHE A 521 25.98 0.60 -20.19
C PHE A 521 26.98 -0.53 -20.16
N VAL A 522 26.99 -1.33 -21.21
CA VAL A 522 27.85 -2.50 -21.35
C VAL A 522 28.71 -2.31 -22.59
N ARG A 523 30.01 -2.02 -22.36
CA ARG A 523 31.05 -1.46 -23.27
C ARG A 523 31.18 0.03 -23.02
N GLY A 524 32.40 0.59 -23.00
CA GLY A 524 32.65 2.04 -22.82
C GLY A 524 32.16 2.91 -23.99
N ARG A 525 30.98 2.62 -24.53
CA ARG A 525 30.20 3.37 -25.52
C ARG A 525 28.77 3.39 -24.98
N ASP A 526 28.08 4.52 -25.09
CA ASP A 526 26.77 4.81 -24.50
C ASP A 526 25.59 4.00 -25.09
N GLU A 527 25.77 2.71 -25.42
CA GLU A 527 24.75 1.83 -26.00
C GLU A 527 24.03 1.00 -24.92
N ALA A 528 22.70 0.99 -24.99
CA ALA A 528 21.83 0.22 -24.11
C ALA A 528 21.95 -1.30 -24.30
N VAL A 529 21.68 -2.04 -23.23
CA VAL A 529 21.67 -3.52 -23.25
C VAL A 529 20.38 -4.00 -23.89
N TYR A 530 20.43 -4.97 -24.80
CA TYR A 530 19.22 -5.57 -25.37
C TYR A 530 19.06 -7.06 -25.07
N ILE A 531 17.83 -7.47 -24.77
CA ILE A 531 17.39 -8.86 -24.58
C ILE A 531 16.34 -9.16 -25.65
N ARG A 532 16.57 -10.19 -26.46
CA ARG A 532 15.62 -10.64 -27.49
C ARG A 532 14.67 -11.66 -26.88
N LEU A 533 13.38 -11.37 -26.77
CA LEU A 533 12.42 -12.28 -26.17
C LEU A 533 12.27 -13.57 -26.98
N ARG A 534 12.03 -14.69 -26.29
CA ARG A 534 11.72 -16.01 -26.88
C ARG A 534 10.25 -16.15 -27.32
N THR A 535 9.44 -15.12 -27.15
CA THR A 535 8.03 -15.14 -27.50
C THR A 535 7.83 -15.33 -29.02
N PRO A 536 6.79 -16.06 -29.46
CA PRO A 536 6.46 -16.15 -30.87
C PRO A 536 6.12 -14.75 -31.41
N PRO A 537 6.42 -14.46 -32.70
CA PRO A 537 5.99 -13.21 -33.30
C PRO A 537 4.46 -13.14 -33.34
N MET A 538 3.90 -11.96 -33.04
CA MET A 538 2.45 -11.77 -33.07
C MET A 538 1.91 -12.08 -34.48
N PRO A 539 0.81 -12.86 -34.60
CA PRO A 539 0.17 -13.15 -35.87
C PRO A 539 -0.22 -11.86 -36.60
N LYS A 540 -0.24 -11.93 -37.94
CA LYS A 540 -0.56 -10.77 -38.76
C LYS A 540 -2.00 -10.31 -38.50
N LEU A 541 -2.14 -9.12 -37.92
CA LEU A 541 -3.44 -8.55 -37.60
C LEU A 541 -4.23 -8.09 -38.86
N PRO A 542 -5.57 -8.00 -38.77
CA PRO A 542 -6.41 -7.38 -39.80
C PRO A 542 -6.01 -5.93 -40.09
N ALA A 543 -6.31 -5.44 -41.30
CA ALA A 543 -6.01 -4.06 -41.71
C ALA A 543 -6.58 -3.00 -40.75
N ALA A 544 -7.80 -3.21 -40.26
CA ALA A 544 -8.45 -2.31 -39.30
C ALA A 544 -7.66 -2.15 -37.98
N MET A 545 -6.95 -3.20 -37.56
CA MET A 545 -6.18 -3.18 -36.31
C MET A 545 -4.77 -2.62 -36.52
N ARG A 546 -4.05 -3.09 -37.56
CA ARG A 546 -2.65 -2.70 -37.83
C ARG A 546 -2.48 -1.33 -38.48
N ASN A 547 -3.54 -0.71 -39.00
CA ASN A 547 -3.43 0.65 -39.54
C ASN A 547 -3.31 1.71 -38.44
N SER A 548 -3.65 1.39 -37.19
CA SER A 548 -3.35 2.20 -36.01
C SER A 548 -2.08 1.69 -35.34
N ILE A 549 -1.02 2.51 -35.30
CA ILE A 549 0.24 2.10 -34.64
C ILE A 549 0.04 1.95 -33.12
N TYR A 550 -0.80 2.79 -32.50
CA TYR A 550 -1.10 2.71 -31.08
C TYR A 550 -1.85 1.42 -30.73
N ARG A 551 -2.86 1.06 -31.53
CA ARG A 551 -3.58 -0.22 -31.36
C ARG A 551 -2.64 -1.40 -31.56
N PHE A 552 -1.80 -1.35 -32.60
CA PHE A 552 -0.79 -2.39 -32.82
C PHE A 552 0.15 -2.54 -31.62
N ASN A 553 0.67 -1.43 -31.08
CA ASN A 553 1.61 -1.44 -29.96
C ASN A 553 0.97 -2.03 -28.69
N GLU A 554 -0.27 -1.64 -28.38
CA GLU A 554 -1.06 -2.19 -27.27
C GLU A 554 -1.28 -3.70 -27.40
N LEU A 555 -1.61 -4.17 -28.60
CA LEU A 555 -1.81 -5.60 -28.85
C LEU A 555 -0.50 -6.38 -28.78
N ASP A 556 0.62 -5.82 -29.25
CA ASP A 556 1.93 -6.48 -29.14
C ASP A 556 2.39 -6.59 -27.68
N VAL A 557 2.05 -5.60 -26.84
CA VAL A 557 2.26 -5.64 -25.39
C VAL A 557 1.42 -6.74 -24.74
N LEU A 558 0.12 -6.83 -25.05
CA LEU A 558 -0.73 -7.93 -24.55
C LEU A 558 -0.22 -9.30 -25.01
N TRP A 559 0.12 -9.44 -26.29
CA TRP A 559 0.69 -10.67 -26.85
C TRP A 559 1.97 -11.06 -26.10
N THR A 560 2.86 -10.10 -25.88
CA THR A 560 4.07 -10.32 -25.08
C THR A 560 3.74 -10.72 -23.65
N ALA A 561 2.78 -10.06 -23.00
CA ALA A 561 2.35 -10.39 -21.65
C ALA A 561 1.83 -11.83 -21.54
N LEU A 562 0.91 -12.25 -22.43
CA LEU A 562 0.35 -13.61 -22.48
C LEU A 562 1.43 -14.70 -22.55
N HIS A 563 2.54 -14.44 -23.25
CA HIS A 563 3.65 -15.39 -23.39
C HIS A 563 4.74 -15.26 -22.32
N LEU A 564 4.69 -14.22 -21.49
CA LEU A 564 5.60 -14.03 -20.35
C LEU A 564 4.99 -14.47 -19.03
N VAL A 565 3.70 -14.75 -18.99
CA VAL A 565 3.04 -15.37 -17.83
C VAL A 565 3.66 -16.74 -17.59
N THR A 566 4.19 -16.90 -16.39
CA THR A 566 4.60 -18.18 -15.78
C THR A 566 3.93 -18.23 -14.41
N ASP A 567 3.84 -19.41 -13.78
CA ASP A 567 3.10 -19.62 -12.52
C ASP A 567 3.32 -18.53 -11.43
N ASP A 568 4.52 -17.93 -11.35
CA ASP A 568 4.88 -16.93 -10.35
C ASP A 568 5.00 -15.47 -10.84
N ARG A 569 4.76 -15.17 -12.13
CA ARG A 569 5.00 -13.82 -12.71
C ARG A 569 3.74 -12.98 -12.82
N ARG A 570 3.76 -11.80 -12.19
CA ARG A 570 2.68 -10.80 -12.24
C ARG A 570 3.04 -9.65 -13.16
N ILE A 571 2.15 -9.33 -14.09
CA ILE A 571 2.37 -8.34 -15.14
C ILE A 571 1.32 -7.23 -15.03
N LEU A 572 1.78 -5.98 -14.98
CA LEU A 572 0.92 -4.80 -15.10
C LEU A 572 1.08 -4.17 -16.49
N ILE A 573 -0.02 -3.96 -17.19
CA ILE A 573 -0.10 -3.10 -18.37
C ILE A 573 -0.73 -1.77 -17.93
N SER A 574 0.09 -0.74 -17.86
CA SER A 574 -0.29 0.60 -17.44
C SER A 574 -0.69 1.45 -18.63
N VAL A 575 -1.96 1.87 -18.67
CA VAL A 575 -2.52 2.75 -19.70
C VAL A 575 -2.70 4.17 -19.15
N ALA A 576 -2.35 5.17 -19.95
CA ALA A 576 -2.41 6.57 -19.52
C ALA A 576 -3.85 7.11 -19.44
N GLN A 577 -4.74 6.67 -20.34
CA GLN A 577 -6.12 7.15 -20.46
C GLN A 577 -6.99 6.21 -21.31
N GLN A 578 -8.31 6.41 -21.27
CA GLN A 578 -9.30 5.66 -22.06
C GLN A 578 -9.16 4.12 -21.98
N PRO A 579 -9.09 3.52 -20.78
CA PRO A 579 -8.95 2.07 -20.62
C PRO A 579 -10.05 1.29 -21.36
N GLU A 580 -11.27 1.83 -21.47
CA GLU A 580 -12.39 1.25 -22.21
C GLU A 580 -12.06 0.92 -23.66
N LYS A 581 -11.23 1.76 -24.29
CA LYS A 581 -10.80 1.58 -25.68
C LYS A 581 -9.79 0.45 -25.80
N THR A 582 -8.82 0.40 -24.89
CA THR A 582 -7.82 -0.68 -24.84
C THR A 582 -8.46 -2.02 -24.48
N MET A 583 -9.40 -2.03 -23.53
CA MET A 583 -10.18 -3.22 -23.18
C MET A 583 -10.95 -3.77 -24.38
N GLY A 584 -11.64 -2.91 -25.13
CA GLY A 584 -12.30 -3.29 -26.37
C GLY A 584 -11.31 -3.84 -27.41
N TRP A 585 -10.14 -3.21 -27.58
CA TRP A 585 -9.11 -3.72 -28.49
C TRP A 585 -8.60 -5.10 -28.08
N TYR A 586 -8.45 -5.36 -26.78
CA TYR A 586 -8.01 -6.65 -26.25
C TYR A 586 -9.08 -7.71 -26.47
N LYS A 587 -10.35 -7.41 -26.17
CA LYS A 587 -11.48 -8.30 -26.47
C LYS A 587 -11.50 -8.69 -27.95
N ASP A 588 -11.45 -7.70 -28.85
CA ASP A 588 -11.44 -7.94 -30.31
C ASP A 588 -10.28 -8.86 -30.74
N ALA A 589 -9.10 -8.71 -30.13
CA ALA A 589 -7.93 -9.51 -30.46
C ALA A 589 -8.01 -10.94 -29.91
N LEU A 590 -8.52 -11.10 -28.69
CA LEU A 590 -8.70 -12.39 -28.03
C LEU A 590 -9.82 -13.25 -28.66
N GLU A 591 -10.68 -12.64 -29.48
CA GLU A 591 -11.69 -13.33 -30.30
C GLU A 591 -11.14 -13.82 -31.65
N LEU A 592 -9.94 -13.39 -32.05
CA LEU A 592 -9.29 -13.89 -33.27
C LEU A 592 -8.90 -15.36 -33.09
N GLU A 593 -9.18 -16.19 -34.10
CA GLU A 593 -8.80 -17.61 -34.10
C GLU A 593 -7.29 -17.82 -33.86
N SER A 594 -6.46 -16.94 -34.42
CA SER A 594 -5.00 -16.98 -34.25
C SER A 594 -4.49 -16.63 -32.84
N TRP A 595 -5.36 -16.20 -31.94
CA TRP A 595 -5.03 -15.84 -30.56
C TRP A 595 -5.60 -16.81 -29.52
N GLN A 596 -6.49 -17.72 -29.91
CA GLN A 596 -7.16 -18.63 -28.96
C GLN A 596 -6.16 -19.51 -28.19
N GLU A 597 -5.11 -19.98 -28.85
CA GLU A 597 -4.06 -20.80 -28.23
C GLU A 597 -3.15 -20.01 -27.27
N ALA A 598 -3.13 -18.67 -27.37
CA ALA A 598 -2.30 -17.83 -26.50
C ALA A 598 -2.91 -17.62 -25.11
N VAL A 599 -4.21 -17.95 -24.92
CA VAL A 599 -4.91 -17.81 -23.64
C VAL A 599 -4.90 -19.16 -22.92
N THR A 600 -4.14 -19.26 -21.84
CA THR A 600 -3.97 -20.51 -21.06
C THR A 600 -4.65 -20.47 -19.69
N PHE A 601 -5.34 -19.39 -19.37
CA PHE A 601 -5.92 -19.18 -18.04
C PHE A 601 -7.05 -20.18 -17.74
N ALA A 602 -7.00 -20.76 -16.54
CA ALA A 602 -8.09 -21.51 -15.93
C ALA A 602 -8.31 -21.02 -14.50
N PRO A 603 -9.56 -20.98 -14.00
CA PRO A 603 -9.82 -20.63 -12.61
C PRO A 603 -9.07 -21.57 -11.64
N PRO A 604 -8.68 -21.10 -10.44
CA PRO A 604 -7.92 -21.89 -9.48
C PRO A 604 -8.63 -23.20 -9.09
N GLU A 605 -7.86 -24.27 -8.84
CA GLU A 605 -8.38 -25.53 -8.29
C GLU A 605 -8.65 -25.46 -6.78
N ASP A 606 -7.90 -24.62 -6.06
CA ASP A 606 -8.11 -24.39 -4.61
C ASP A 606 -9.49 -23.80 -4.33
N GLU A 607 -10.25 -24.43 -3.44
CA GLU A 607 -11.65 -24.05 -3.15
C GLU A 607 -11.78 -22.60 -2.64
N GLN A 608 -10.83 -22.12 -1.83
CA GLN A 608 -10.87 -20.77 -1.29
C GLN A 608 -10.56 -19.72 -2.37
N LEU A 609 -9.54 -19.97 -3.19
CA LEU A 609 -9.18 -19.09 -4.31
C LEU A 609 -10.28 -19.10 -5.38
N ARG A 610 -10.89 -20.25 -5.65
CA ARG A 610 -11.99 -20.37 -6.59
C ARG A 610 -13.22 -19.60 -6.13
N ALA A 611 -13.60 -19.73 -4.85
CA ALA A 611 -14.71 -18.98 -4.28
C ALA A 611 -14.53 -17.45 -4.41
N ARG A 612 -13.29 -16.94 -4.28
CA ARG A 612 -12.96 -15.52 -4.48
C ARG A 612 -13.05 -15.09 -5.94
N PHE A 613 -12.61 -15.93 -6.86
CA PHE A 613 -12.78 -15.68 -8.29
C PHE A 613 -14.26 -15.62 -8.67
N ASP A 614 -15.06 -16.60 -8.23
CA ASP A 614 -16.49 -16.66 -8.54
C ASP A 614 -17.27 -15.49 -7.92
N GLU A 615 -16.92 -15.07 -6.69
CA GLU A 615 -17.47 -13.86 -6.05
C GLU A 615 -17.17 -12.59 -6.85
N THR A 616 -15.92 -12.45 -7.32
CA THR A 616 -15.50 -11.29 -8.12
C THR A 616 -16.21 -11.25 -9.46
N ARG A 617 -16.34 -12.41 -10.11
CA ARG A 617 -17.08 -12.58 -11.37
C ARG A 617 -18.55 -12.19 -11.20
N ALA A 618 -19.21 -12.65 -10.15
CA ALA A 618 -20.60 -12.32 -9.84
C ALA A 618 -20.80 -10.82 -9.61
N ALA A 619 -19.92 -10.18 -8.84
CA ALA A 619 -19.94 -8.73 -8.64
C ALA A 619 -19.67 -7.95 -9.95
N CYS A 620 -18.82 -8.49 -10.83
CA CYS A 620 -18.57 -7.88 -12.14
C CYS A 620 -19.83 -7.89 -13.03
N ILE A 621 -20.57 -9.00 -13.04
CA ILE A 621 -21.85 -9.10 -13.74
C ILE A 621 -22.88 -8.11 -13.16
N ASP A 622 -22.98 -8.02 -11.84
CA ASP A 622 -23.91 -7.11 -11.14
C ASP A 622 -23.66 -5.63 -11.53
N TYR A 623 -22.41 -5.18 -11.53
CA TYR A 623 -22.07 -3.76 -11.75
C TYR A 623 -21.78 -3.37 -13.20
N CYS A 624 -21.27 -4.29 -14.02
CA CYS A 624 -20.84 -4.00 -15.40
C CYS A 624 -21.74 -4.64 -16.46
N GLY A 625 -22.49 -5.70 -16.11
CA GLY A 625 -23.29 -6.49 -17.05
C GLY A 625 -22.51 -7.61 -17.74
N GLU A 626 -23.25 -8.55 -18.34
CA GLU A 626 -22.72 -9.77 -18.96
C GLU A 626 -21.87 -9.51 -20.22
N ASP A 627 -22.17 -8.45 -20.97
CA ASP A 627 -21.45 -8.11 -22.21
C ASP A 627 -20.27 -7.14 -21.99
N SER A 628 -19.94 -6.83 -20.73
CA SER A 628 -18.90 -5.87 -20.39
C SER A 628 -17.50 -6.33 -20.82
N TYR A 629 -16.63 -5.38 -21.16
CA TYR A 629 -15.25 -5.70 -21.50
C TYR A 629 -14.47 -6.22 -20.29
N GLU A 630 -14.80 -5.73 -19.10
CA GLU A 630 -14.23 -6.14 -17.82
C GLU A 630 -14.47 -7.63 -17.57
N LEU A 631 -15.69 -8.12 -17.76
CA LEU A 631 -16.00 -9.54 -17.61
C LEU A 631 -15.31 -10.40 -18.67
N ALA A 632 -15.31 -9.95 -19.93
CA ALA A 632 -14.68 -10.67 -21.03
C ALA A 632 -13.16 -10.86 -20.83
N LEU A 633 -12.49 -9.88 -20.20
CA LEU A 633 -11.08 -9.95 -19.83
C LEU A 633 -10.85 -10.78 -18.55
N LEU A 634 -11.71 -10.63 -17.54
CA LEU A 634 -11.64 -11.40 -16.30
C LEU A 634 -11.73 -12.92 -16.55
N ASP A 635 -12.65 -13.33 -17.42
CA ASP A 635 -12.82 -14.74 -17.82
C ASP A 635 -11.59 -15.32 -18.56
N ARG A 636 -10.65 -14.47 -18.98
CA ARG A 636 -9.36 -14.84 -19.60
C ARG A 636 -8.16 -14.62 -18.69
N GLY A 637 -8.38 -14.36 -17.40
CA GLY A 637 -7.32 -14.18 -16.40
C GLY A 637 -6.69 -12.79 -16.41
N ILE A 638 -7.34 -11.81 -17.04
CA ILE A 638 -6.88 -10.42 -17.10
C ILE A 638 -7.74 -9.57 -16.17
N ALA A 639 -7.19 -9.18 -15.03
CA ALA A 639 -7.88 -8.29 -14.10
C ALA A 639 -7.84 -6.84 -14.60
N THR A 640 -8.93 -6.10 -14.45
CA THR A 640 -9.01 -4.68 -14.83
C THR A 640 -9.11 -3.80 -13.60
N ASN A 641 -8.50 -2.62 -13.63
CA ASN A 641 -8.61 -1.64 -12.54
C ASN A 641 -8.51 -0.20 -13.02
N HIS A 642 -9.54 0.61 -12.77
CA HIS A 642 -9.54 2.03 -13.08
C HIS A 642 -10.34 2.84 -12.05
N GLY A 643 -10.04 4.14 -11.97
CA GLY A 643 -10.60 5.07 -10.97
C GLY A 643 -12.12 5.25 -11.00
N GLN A 644 -12.81 4.83 -12.05
CA GLN A 644 -14.28 4.90 -12.19
C GLN A 644 -15.01 3.58 -11.84
N MET A 645 -14.28 2.47 -11.65
CA MET A 645 -14.90 1.17 -11.32
C MET A 645 -15.58 1.22 -9.94
N PRO A 646 -16.78 0.64 -9.74
CA PRO A 646 -17.43 0.61 -8.43
C PRO A 646 -16.52 0.09 -7.31
N GLN A 647 -16.59 0.71 -6.12
CA GLN A 647 -15.64 0.47 -5.02
C GLN A 647 -15.55 -1.01 -4.63
N ARG A 648 -16.70 -1.71 -4.53
CA ARG A 648 -16.77 -3.14 -4.22
C ARG A 648 -16.02 -3.97 -5.25
N LEU A 649 -16.32 -3.77 -6.54
CA LEU A 649 -15.70 -4.50 -7.63
C LEU A 649 -14.19 -4.23 -7.68
N ARG A 650 -13.76 -2.98 -7.49
CA ARG A 650 -12.34 -2.62 -7.42
C ARG A 650 -11.62 -3.33 -6.28
N ARG A 651 -12.25 -3.50 -5.11
CA ARG A 651 -11.67 -4.26 -3.98
C ARG A 651 -11.49 -5.74 -4.32
N LEU A 652 -12.49 -6.34 -4.94
CA LEU A 652 -12.46 -7.74 -5.37
C LEU A 652 -11.40 -7.98 -6.46
N MET A 653 -11.35 -7.14 -7.49
CA MET A 653 -10.31 -7.18 -8.53
C MET A 653 -8.90 -7.05 -7.93
N THR A 654 -8.71 -6.13 -6.98
CA THR A 654 -7.45 -5.98 -6.24
C THR A 654 -7.07 -7.25 -5.48
N ASP A 655 -8.02 -7.91 -4.82
CA ASP A 655 -7.77 -9.17 -4.10
C ASP A 655 -7.35 -10.30 -5.05
N LEU A 656 -7.94 -10.38 -6.25
CA LEU A 656 -7.50 -11.33 -7.29
C LEU A 656 -6.05 -11.10 -7.72
N ILE A 657 -5.65 -9.83 -7.86
CA ILE A 657 -4.28 -9.45 -8.25
C ILE A 657 -3.30 -9.78 -7.11
N ASP A 658 -3.64 -9.44 -5.86
CA ASP A 658 -2.77 -9.67 -4.70
C ASP A 658 -2.52 -11.17 -4.47
N ARG A 659 -3.56 -12.00 -4.65
CA ARG A 659 -3.49 -13.46 -4.54
C ARG A 659 -2.85 -14.14 -5.75
N GLY A 660 -2.55 -13.41 -6.82
CA GLY A 660 -2.00 -13.97 -8.06
C GLY A 660 -2.99 -14.86 -8.83
N ILE A 661 -4.30 -14.72 -8.59
CA ILE A 661 -5.34 -15.45 -9.35
C ILE A 661 -5.31 -14.95 -10.80
N CYS A 662 -5.22 -13.64 -11.02
CA CYS A 662 -5.08 -13.06 -12.35
C CYS A 662 -3.63 -12.57 -12.56
N PRO A 663 -2.80 -13.25 -13.39
CA PRO A 663 -1.39 -12.89 -13.55
C PRO A 663 -1.19 -11.61 -14.36
N ILE A 664 -2.15 -11.23 -15.21
CA ILE A 664 -2.12 -10.00 -16.00
C ILE A 664 -3.12 -9.01 -15.44
N THR A 665 -2.67 -7.76 -15.26
CA THR A 665 -3.52 -6.64 -14.85
C THR A 665 -3.46 -5.53 -15.89
N LEU A 666 -4.62 -5.04 -16.33
CA LEU A 666 -4.75 -3.83 -17.13
C LEU A 666 -5.27 -2.71 -16.23
N ALA A 667 -4.50 -1.63 -16.07
CA ALA A 667 -4.91 -0.53 -15.20
C ALA A 667 -4.46 0.85 -15.62
N THR A 668 -5.20 1.86 -15.18
CA THR A 668 -4.76 3.26 -15.24
C THR A 668 -3.81 3.60 -14.09
N ALA A 669 -3.06 4.70 -14.20
CA ALA A 669 -2.15 5.19 -13.16
C ALA A 669 -2.79 5.29 -11.75
N THR A 670 -4.11 5.43 -11.66
CA THR A 670 -4.86 5.39 -10.39
C THR A 670 -4.67 4.11 -9.57
N LEU A 671 -4.41 2.96 -10.21
CA LEU A 671 -4.04 1.73 -9.47
C LEU A 671 -2.71 1.93 -8.74
N THR A 672 -1.79 2.65 -9.38
CA THR A 672 -0.45 2.89 -8.87
C THR A 672 -0.36 3.98 -7.82
N GLU A 673 -1.40 4.76 -7.63
CA GLU A 673 -1.51 5.74 -6.54
C GLU A 673 -2.26 5.16 -5.32
N GLY A 674 -3.01 4.05 -5.50
CA GLY A 674 -4.07 3.67 -4.56
C GLY A 674 -3.97 2.33 -3.86
N VAL A 675 -3.15 1.37 -4.30
CA VAL A 675 -3.11 0.02 -3.71
C VAL A 675 -1.71 -0.56 -3.73
N ASN A 676 -1.26 -1.21 -2.67
CA ASN A 676 0.08 -1.77 -2.51
C ASN A 676 0.29 -3.11 -3.27
N LEU A 677 -0.01 -3.18 -4.57
CA LEU A 677 0.15 -4.41 -5.38
C LEU A 677 1.57 -4.58 -5.92
N PRO A 678 2.16 -5.79 -5.84
CA PRO A 678 3.48 -6.13 -6.37
C PRO A 678 3.39 -6.70 -7.79
N PHE A 679 4.20 -6.18 -8.72
CA PHE A 679 4.32 -6.69 -10.10
C PHE A 679 5.78 -7.02 -10.41
N ASP A 680 6.05 -8.03 -11.23
CA ASP A 680 7.41 -8.32 -11.70
C ASP A 680 7.78 -7.46 -12.90
N ILE A 681 6.79 -7.29 -13.81
CA ILE A 681 6.95 -6.53 -15.05
C ILE A 681 5.83 -5.51 -15.14
N ILE A 682 6.21 -4.26 -15.43
CA ILE A 682 5.29 -3.17 -15.72
C ILE A 682 5.54 -2.70 -17.16
N PHE A 683 4.52 -2.80 -18.00
CA PHE A 683 4.52 -2.20 -19.33
C PHE A 683 3.83 -0.84 -19.30
N VAL A 684 4.49 0.17 -19.86
CA VAL A 684 3.94 1.53 -20.01
C VAL A 684 3.73 1.78 -21.49
N THR A 685 2.47 1.91 -21.91
CA THR A 685 2.13 1.96 -23.34
C THR A 685 2.06 3.38 -23.89
N ALA A 686 1.93 4.38 -23.02
CA ALA A 686 1.93 5.80 -23.37
C ALA A 686 2.54 6.66 -22.25
N LEU A 687 3.31 7.68 -22.64
CA LEU A 687 3.94 8.66 -21.73
C LEU A 687 3.25 10.03 -21.75
N LYS A 688 2.09 10.14 -22.40
CA LYS A 688 1.33 11.38 -22.55
C LYS A 688 -0.13 11.13 -22.27
N ARG A 689 -0.74 12.07 -21.57
CA ARG A 689 -2.20 12.22 -21.45
C ARG A 689 -2.64 13.32 -22.40
N ARG A 690 -3.83 13.16 -22.97
CA ARG A 690 -4.48 14.19 -23.79
C ARG A 690 -5.74 14.62 -23.07
N SER A 691 -5.72 15.83 -22.56
CA SER A 691 -6.92 16.54 -22.10
C SER A 691 -7.39 17.49 -23.19
N PHE A 692 -8.56 18.06 -22.98
CA PHE A 692 -9.11 19.10 -23.81
C PHE A 692 -9.32 20.31 -22.91
N ASP A 693 -8.77 21.45 -23.31
CA ASP A 693 -9.02 22.73 -22.66
C ASP A 693 -10.26 23.35 -23.33
N PRO A 694 -11.42 23.33 -22.67
CA PRO A 694 -12.65 23.89 -23.23
C PRO A 694 -12.58 25.41 -23.38
N THR A 695 -11.79 26.10 -22.55
CA THR A 695 -11.62 27.57 -22.57
C THR A 695 -11.00 28.04 -23.87
N ASN A 696 -9.88 27.41 -24.24
CA ASN A 696 -9.10 27.77 -25.41
C ASN A 696 -9.41 26.88 -26.62
N ASN A 697 -10.40 25.99 -26.48
CA ASN A 697 -10.83 25.03 -27.49
C ASN A 697 -9.66 24.23 -28.10
N ARG A 698 -8.68 23.84 -27.26
CA ARG A 698 -7.41 23.23 -27.70
C ARG A 698 -7.11 21.91 -26.97
N PRO A 699 -6.55 20.89 -27.65
CA PRO A 699 -6.06 19.70 -26.97
C PRO A 699 -4.81 20.05 -26.17
N VAL A 700 -4.82 19.75 -24.86
CA VAL A 700 -3.66 19.89 -23.98
C VAL A 700 -3.00 18.51 -23.85
N ILE A 701 -1.70 18.48 -24.10
CA ILE A 701 -0.90 17.25 -24.01
C ILE A 701 0.00 17.38 -22.79
N THR A 702 -0.35 16.66 -21.73
CA THR A 702 0.44 16.63 -20.50
C THR A 702 1.35 15.41 -20.53
N PRO A 703 2.68 15.57 -20.53
CA PRO A 703 3.60 14.45 -20.38
C PRO A 703 3.46 13.81 -18.98
N MET A 704 3.77 12.53 -18.87
CA MET A 704 3.86 11.85 -17.58
C MET A 704 5.04 12.43 -16.79
N SER A 705 4.79 12.83 -15.55
CA SER A 705 5.84 13.34 -14.67
C SER A 705 6.79 12.23 -14.21
N THR A 706 7.99 12.63 -13.80
CA THR A 706 8.99 11.75 -13.18
C THR A 706 8.48 11.13 -11.88
N ALA A 707 7.72 11.89 -11.08
CA ALA A 707 7.09 11.42 -9.85
C ALA A 707 6.06 10.31 -10.14
N GLU A 708 5.14 10.54 -11.09
CA GLU A 708 4.16 9.53 -11.53
C GLU A 708 4.89 8.26 -12.02
N PHE A 709 5.90 8.43 -12.87
CA PHE A 709 6.65 7.30 -13.41
C PHE A 709 7.42 6.53 -12.32
N ARG A 710 8.03 7.21 -11.35
CA ARG A 710 8.76 6.57 -10.22
C ARG A 710 7.81 5.83 -9.29
N ASN A 711 6.62 6.37 -9.03
CA ASN A 711 5.58 5.70 -8.26
C ASN A 711 5.10 4.42 -8.95
N LEU A 712 4.90 4.47 -10.27
CA LEU A 712 4.61 3.30 -11.09
C LEU A 712 5.76 2.29 -11.03
N ALA A 713 6.97 2.70 -11.38
CA ALA A 713 8.14 1.82 -11.44
C ALA A 713 8.51 1.23 -10.07
N GLY A 714 8.23 1.93 -8.97
CA GLY A 714 8.49 1.48 -7.60
C GLY A 714 7.63 0.29 -7.16
N ARG A 715 6.62 -0.08 -7.96
CA ARG A 715 5.78 -1.26 -7.76
C ARG A 715 6.33 -2.50 -8.44
N ALA A 716 7.33 -2.33 -9.30
CA ALA A 716 8.04 -3.42 -9.94
C ALA A 716 9.02 -4.06 -8.93
N GLY A 717 8.95 -5.39 -8.79
CA GLY A 717 9.85 -6.24 -8.01
C GLY A 717 9.73 -6.01 -6.52
N ARG A 718 8.71 -6.53 -5.85
CA ARG A 718 8.57 -6.36 -4.39
C ARG A 718 8.95 -7.61 -3.60
N PRO A 719 9.74 -7.45 -2.51
CA PRO A 719 10.16 -8.58 -1.68
C PRO A 719 8.99 -9.38 -1.11
N GLY A 720 9.08 -10.71 -1.20
CA GLY A 720 8.18 -11.64 -0.50
C GLY A 720 6.83 -11.85 -1.17
N ALA A 721 6.51 -11.13 -2.25
CA ALA A 721 5.30 -11.37 -3.04
C ALA A 721 5.56 -12.08 -4.37
N SER A 722 6.76 -11.92 -4.92
CA SER A 722 7.24 -12.70 -6.06
C SER A 722 8.68 -13.18 -5.82
N SER A 723 9.07 -14.23 -6.51
CA SER A 723 10.43 -14.78 -6.49
C SER A 723 11.44 -13.89 -7.24
N GLY A 724 10.99 -12.79 -7.85
CA GLY A 724 11.81 -11.91 -8.68
C GLY A 724 12.79 -11.04 -7.89
N MET A 725 14.05 -11.00 -8.34
CA MET A 725 15.11 -10.13 -7.81
C MET A 725 15.13 -8.75 -8.48
N GLU A 726 14.51 -8.66 -9.66
CA GLU A 726 14.41 -7.48 -10.50
C GLU A 726 12.94 -7.05 -10.67
N GLY A 727 12.67 -5.77 -10.49
CA GLY A 727 11.45 -5.12 -10.97
C GLY A 727 11.71 -4.44 -12.30
N ILE A 728 11.03 -4.87 -13.36
CA ILE A 728 11.28 -4.39 -14.72
C ILE A 728 10.14 -3.47 -15.16
N THR A 729 10.45 -2.22 -15.49
CA THR A 729 9.51 -1.25 -16.09
C THR A 729 9.92 -0.92 -17.51
N LEU A 730 9.07 -1.22 -18.49
CA LEU A 730 9.36 -1.08 -19.91
C LEU A 730 8.35 -0.16 -20.60
N VAL A 731 8.86 0.87 -21.27
CA VAL A 731 8.04 1.72 -22.15
C VAL A 731 7.92 1.06 -23.51
N ALA A 732 6.71 0.79 -23.99
CA ALA A 732 6.49 0.11 -25.26
C ALA A 732 6.65 1.08 -26.45
N ILE A 733 7.63 0.84 -27.32
CA ILE A 733 7.92 1.70 -28.47
C ILE A 733 8.04 0.84 -29.76
N PRO A 734 7.23 1.09 -30.79
CA PRO A 734 7.35 0.37 -32.05
C PRO A 734 8.63 0.72 -32.81
N ARG A 735 9.29 -0.29 -33.39
CA ARG A 735 10.50 -0.07 -34.20
C ARG A 735 10.19 0.37 -35.63
N ARG A 736 9.05 -0.07 -36.15
CA ARG A 736 8.66 0.06 -37.56
C ARG A 736 7.14 0.22 -37.67
N PRO A 737 6.64 0.85 -38.76
CA PRO A 737 5.22 0.88 -39.07
C PRO A 737 4.62 -0.53 -39.17
N SER A 738 3.42 -0.72 -38.59
CA SER A 738 2.63 -1.94 -38.66
C SER A 738 1.70 -1.98 -39.88
N SER A 739 1.39 -0.82 -40.47
CA SER A 739 0.60 -0.74 -41.69
C SER A 739 1.40 -1.16 -42.92
N THR A 740 0.73 -1.84 -43.86
CA THR A 740 1.26 -2.09 -45.22
C THR A 740 0.69 -1.10 -46.23
N ALA A 741 -0.21 -0.21 -45.82
CA ALA A 741 -0.82 0.78 -46.70
C ALA A 741 0.17 1.96 -46.89
N ARG A 742 0.56 2.23 -48.14
CA ARG A 742 1.56 3.26 -48.47
C ARG A 742 1.21 4.65 -47.89
N GLY A 743 -0.08 5.00 -47.83
CA GLY A 743 -0.53 6.28 -47.28
C GLY A 743 -0.42 6.40 -45.76
N GLN A 744 -0.43 5.29 -45.01
CA GLN A 744 -0.38 5.30 -43.53
C GLN A 744 1.04 5.21 -42.98
N ILE A 745 1.98 4.67 -43.76
CA ILE A 745 3.38 4.48 -43.36
C ILE A 745 4.06 5.79 -42.91
N PRO A 746 3.94 6.94 -43.61
CA PRO A 746 4.55 8.19 -43.18
C PRO A 746 4.00 8.67 -41.82
N THR A 747 2.68 8.62 -41.63
CA THR A 747 2.02 9.01 -40.37
C THR A 747 2.51 8.15 -39.21
N GLN A 748 2.58 6.83 -39.40
CA GLN A 748 3.09 5.93 -38.35
C GLN A 748 4.58 6.16 -38.06
N ARG A 749 5.41 6.54 -39.05
CA ARG A 749 6.82 6.90 -38.80
C ARG A 749 6.95 8.12 -37.91
N ASN A 750 6.12 9.15 -38.13
CA ASN A 750 6.11 10.35 -37.28
C ASN A 750 5.69 9.99 -35.85
N GLN A 751 4.60 9.23 -35.70
CA GLN A 751 4.11 8.78 -34.39
C GLN A 751 5.16 7.96 -33.61
N ILE A 752 5.91 7.09 -34.29
CA ILE A 752 7.02 6.34 -33.68
C ILE A 752 8.14 7.28 -33.22
N GLN A 753 8.46 8.31 -34.00
CA GLN A 753 9.49 9.28 -33.63
C GLN A 753 9.06 10.14 -32.43
N ASP A 754 7.79 10.48 -32.32
CA ASP A 754 7.22 11.20 -31.18
C ASP A 754 7.37 10.38 -29.90
N LEU A 755 6.96 9.10 -29.93
CA LEU A 755 7.12 8.18 -28.79
C LEU A 755 8.57 8.05 -28.30
N ARG A 756 9.54 8.02 -29.24
CA ARG A 756 10.97 7.99 -28.91
C ARG A 756 11.45 9.30 -28.27
N THR A 757 10.95 10.43 -28.73
CA THR A 757 11.29 11.75 -28.18
C THR A 757 10.79 11.87 -26.75
N ASP A 758 9.55 11.44 -26.51
CA ASP A 758 8.92 11.48 -25.19
C ASP A 758 9.67 10.64 -24.16
N TYR A 759 10.07 9.42 -24.55
CA TYR A 759 10.86 8.57 -23.68
C TYR A 759 12.26 9.15 -23.37
N ARG A 760 12.92 9.79 -24.35
CA ARG A 760 14.21 10.44 -24.11
C ARG A 760 14.09 11.61 -23.13
N ALA A 761 13.03 12.41 -23.23
CA ALA A 761 12.78 13.51 -22.31
C ALA A 761 12.57 12.99 -20.88
N LEU A 762 11.70 12.00 -20.69
CA LEU A 762 11.49 11.34 -19.40
C LEU A 762 12.79 10.79 -18.82
N ARG A 763 13.59 10.08 -19.62
CA ARG A 763 14.88 9.52 -19.19
C ARG A 763 15.86 10.59 -18.73
N GLN A 764 15.93 11.74 -19.42
CA GLN A 764 16.80 12.85 -19.01
C GLN A 764 16.35 13.45 -17.68
N SER A 765 15.05 13.68 -17.48
CA SER A 765 14.52 14.19 -16.21
C SER A 765 14.74 13.22 -15.05
N LEU A 766 14.53 11.91 -15.27
CA LEU A 766 14.79 10.88 -14.25
C LEU A 766 16.25 10.86 -13.80
N LEU A 767 17.19 11.10 -14.71
CA LEU A 767 18.64 11.18 -14.42
C LEU A 767 19.01 12.47 -13.70
N ALA A 768 18.43 13.61 -14.08
CA ALA A 768 18.69 14.91 -13.45
C ALA A 768 18.25 14.94 -11.99
N GLU A 769 17.05 14.44 -11.69
CA GLU A 769 16.52 14.39 -10.32
C GLU A 769 17.26 13.43 -9.38
N GLU A 770 17.97 12.42 -9.89
CA GLU A 770 18.84 11.57 -9.07
C GLU A 770 20.19 12.27 -8.73
N LEU A 771 20.51 13.37 -9.41
CA LEU A 771 21.78 14.10 -9.26
C LEU A 771 21.66 15.39 -8.43
N GLU A 772 20.47 16.01 -8.33
CA GLU A 772 20.26 17.32 -7.67
C GLU A 772 19.16 17.30 -6.58
N HIS A 773 19.35 18.11 -5.52
CA HIS A 773 18.28 18.46 -4.58
C HIS A 773 17.35 19.48 -5.24
N VAL A 774 16.30 19.01 -5.90
CA VAL A 774 15.32 19.87 -6.58
C VAL A 774 14.50 20.64 -5.53
N GLU A 775 14.30 21.94 -5.76
CA GLU A 775 13.35 22.78 -4.99
C GLU A 775 11.93 22.26 -5.16
N ILE A 776 11.13 22.33 -4.10
CA ILE A 776 9.83 21.67 -4.08
C ILE A 776 8.73 22.70 -3.88
N ASN A 777 7.71 22.59 -4.71
CA ASN A 777 6.53 23.41 -4.62
C ASN A 777 5.71 23.05 -3.37
N SER A 778 5.09 24.06 -2.79
CA SER A 778 4.13 23.90 -1.69
C SER A 778 2.76 24.38 -2.13
N PRO A 779 1.66 23.71 -1.74
CA PRO A 779 0.36 24.00 -2.33
C PRO A 779 -0.20 25.35 -1.94
N LEU A 780 -0.04 25.79 -0.68
CA LEU A 780 -0.51 27.12 -0.28
C LEU A 780 0.31 28.25 -0.94
N ALA A 781 1.64 28.09 -1.08
CA ALA A 781 2.43 29.06 -1.84
C ALA A 781 2.02 29.09 -3.32
N LEU A 782 1.80 27.92 -3.94
CA LEU A 782 1.38 27.83 -5.34
C LEU A 782 0.00 28.48 -5.55
N LEU A 783 -0.94 28.29 -4.62
CA LEU A 783 -2.23 28.96 -4.65
C LEU A 783 -2.09 30.49 -4.57
N LEU A 784 -1.33 31.01 -3.59
CA LEU A 784 -1.09 32.45 -3.43
C LEU A 784 -0.37 33.05 -4.63
N ASN A 785 0.65 32.37 -5.16
CA ASN A 785 1.35 32.77 -6.37
C ASN A 785 0.41 32.78 -7.58
N THR A 786 -0.44 31.76 -7.75
CA THR A 786 -1.43 31.70 -8.83
C THR A 786 -2.42 32.87 -8.75
N ILE A 787 -2.88 33.23 -7.55
CA ILE A 787 -3.75 34.38 -7.33
C ILE A 787 -3.01 35.68 -7.68
N ALA A 788 -1.76 35.85 -7.22
CA ALA A 788 -0.96 37.04 -7.48
C ALA A 788 -0.63 37.21 -8.98
N GLU A 789 -0.21 36.15 -9.65
CA GLU A 789 0.10 36.14 -11.10
C GLU A 789 -1.15 36.49 -11.91
N ARG A 790 -2.31 35.88 -11.62
CA ARG A 790 -3.56 36.20 -12.32
C ARG A 790 -4.07 37.60 -12.02
N ALA A 791 -3.93 38.10 -10.79
CA ALA A 791 -4.30 39.47 -10.45
C ALA A 791 -3.41 40.49 -11.19
N LEU A 792 -2.12 40.18 -11.34
CA LEU A 792 -1.21 40.98 -12.17
C LEU A 792 -1.62 40.95 -13.65
N ASP A 793 -1.89 39.77 -14.20
CA ASP A 793 -2.23 39.62 -15.62
C ASP A 793 -3.57 40.27 -15.99
N LEU A 794 -4.59 40.17 -15.11
CA LEU A 794 -5.94 40.67 -15.36
C LEU A 794 -6.12 42.13 -14.95
N PHE A 795 -5.55 42.53 -13.81
CA PHE A 795 -5.81 43.84 -13.19
C PHE A 795 -4.57 44.74 -13.10
N GLY A 796 -3.37 44.23 -13.41
CA GLY A 796 -2.12 45.00 -13.32
C GLY A 796 -1.62 45.20 -11.89
N VAL A 797 -2.16 44.47 -10.91
CA VAL A 797 -1.89 44.64 -9.48
C VAL A 797 -0.68 43.79 -9.06
N ALA A 798 0.33 44.38 -8.42
CA ALA A 798 1.54 43.67 -7.96
C ALA A 798 2.14 44.24 -6.66
N GLY A 799 2.99 43.44 -6.00
CA GLY A 799 3.75 43.88 -4.83
C GLY A 799 2.84 44.23 -3.64
N ASP A 800 3.06 45.38 -3.00
CA ASP A 800 2.22 45.81 -1.88
C ASP A 800 0.77 46.12 -2.32
N GLU A 801 0.55 46.57 -3.57
CA GLU A 801 -0.79 46.80 -4.13
C GLU A 801 -1.61 45.50 -4.20
N PHE A 802 -0.94 44.36 -4.36
CA PHE A 802 -1.60 43.06 -4.31
C PHE A 802 -2.16 42.73 -2.93
N LEU A 803 -1.43 43.09 -1.86
CA LEU A 803 -1.93 42.88 -0.50
C LEU A 803 -3.15 43.77 -0.22
N GLU A 804 -3.12 45.03 -0.67
CA GLU A 804 -4.25 45.96 -0.57
C GLU A 804 -5.46 45.47 -1.38
N TRP A 805 -5.25 44.95 -2.58
CA TRP A 805 -6.30 44.35 -3.39
C TRP A 805 -6.88 43.10 -2.71
N LEU A 806 -6.04 42.25 -2.13
CA LEU A 806 -6.47 41.03 -1.44
C LEU A 806 -7.34 41.32 -0.21
N GLU A 807 -7.23 42.50 0.40
CA GLU A 807 -8.12 42.95 1.48
C GLU A 807 -9.54 43.28 0.99
N THR A 808 -9.72 43.64 -0.28
CA THR A 808 -11.03 44.06 -0.82
C THR A 808 -11.61 43.07 -1.83
N ALA A 809 -10.83 42.11 -2.28
CA ALA A 809 -11.24 41.13 -3.29
C ALA A 809 -12.40 40.23 -2.83
N VAL A 810 -13.57 40.38 -3.45
CA VAL A 810 -14.73 39.50 -3.24
C VAL A 810 -14.97 38.68 -4.52
N ALA A 811 -15.14 37.36 -4.39
CA ALA A 811 -15.29 36.46 -5.54
C ALA A 811 -16.38 36.89 -6.54
N SER A 812 -17.54 37.36 -6.06
CA SER A 812 -18.63 37.88 -6.91
C SER A 812 -18.29 39.16 -7.65
N GLU A 813 -17.36 39.97 -7.16
CA GLU A 813 -16.93 41.22 -7.79
C GLU A 813 -15.82 40.97 -8.82
N ILE A 814 -15.04 39.91 -8.63
CA ILE A 814 -14.04 39.45 -9.61
C ILE A 814 -14.74 38.87 -10.84
N SER A 815 -15.79 38.05 -10.64
CA SER A 815 -16.54 37.44 -11.74
C SER A 815 -17.98 37.07 -11.37
N ASP A 816 -18.93 37.39 -12.27
CA ASP A 816 -20.32 36.91 -12.21
C ASP A 816 -20.43 35.38 -12.34
N GLU A 817 -19.37 34.72 -12.82
CA GLU A 817 -19.28 33.28 -12.98
C GLU A 817 -18.63 32.56 -11.78
N ALA A 818 -18.24 33.30 -10.73
CA ALA A 818 -17.67 32.73 -9.51
C ALA A 818 -18.54 31.60 -8.95
N GLY A 819 -17.93 30.57 -8.41
CA GLY A 819 -18.55 29.36 -7.88
C GLY A 819 -19.33 28.56 -8.91
N ARG A 820 -19.12 28.75 -10.23
CA ARG A 820 -19.76 27.95 -11.30
C ARG A 820 -18.81 26.94 -11.95
N ALA A 821 -17.63 26.72 -11.38
CA ALA A 821 -16.55 25.98 -12.03
C ALA A 821 -16.32 26.49 -13.46
N ALA A 822 -16.31 27.81 -13.60
CA ALA A 822 -16.15 28.50 -14.87
C ALA A 822 -14.72 28.35 -15.36
N THR A 823 -14.55 28.39 -16.67
CA THR A 823 -13.22 28.21 -17.28
C THR A 823 -12.59 29.54 -17.68
N SER A 824 -13.34 30.65 -17.63
CA SER A 824 -12.85 32.02 -17.80
C SER A 824 -11.75 32.34 -16.80
N ASP A 825 -10.83 33.23 -17.18
CA ASP A 825 -9.68 33.55 -16.33
C ASP A 825 -10.10 34.33 -15.08
N GLU A 826 -11.08 35.22 -15.20
CA GLU A 826 -11.71 35.93 -14.08
C GLU A 826 -12.48 34.96 -13.17
N GLY A 827 -13.21 34.00 -13.75
CA GLY A 827 -13.93 32.97 -12.97
C GLY A 827 -12.97 32.08 -12.18
N ARG A 828 -11.88 31.63 -12.79
CA ARG A 828 -10.83 30.84 -12.12
C ARG A 828 -10.11 31.62 -11.02
N LEU A 829 -9.86 32.91 -11.23
CA LEU A 829 -9.29 33.78 -10.19
C LEU A 829 -10.27 33.91 -9.01
N ALA A 830 -11.55 34.17 -9.29
CA ALA A 830 -12.58 34.26 -8.26
C ALA A 830 -12.69 32.96 -7.45
N ASP A 831 -12.68 31.80 -8.11
CA ASP A 831 -12.74 30.49 -7.45
C ASP A 831 -11.45 30.19 -6.67
N SER A 832 -10.29 30.62 -7.15
CA SER A 832 -9.02 30.45 -6.40
C SER A 832 -8.99 31.30 -5.12
N VAL A 833 -9.57 32.50 -5.15
CA VAL A 833 -9.76 33.34 -3.96
C VAL A 833 -10.74 32.69 -2.98
N ASP A 834 -11.84 32.10 -3.48
CA ASP A 834 -12.80 31.37 -2.64
C ASP A 834 -12.19 30.10 -2.01
N GLU A 835 -11.26 29.42 -2.68
CA GLU A 835 -10.49 28.30 -2.11
C GLU A 835 -9.61 28.77 -0.92
N LEU A 836 -8.94 29.92 -1.07
CA LEU A 836 -8.17 30.53 0.02
C LEU A 836 -9.09 30.91 1.21
N ASP A 837 -10.25 31.49 0.91
CA ASP A 837 -11.25 31.83 1.92
C ASP A 837 -11.76 30.58 2.65
N GLY A 838 -11.97 29.48 1.94
CA GLY A 838 -12.35 28.19 2.54
C GLY A 838 -11.31 27.63 3.50
N VAL A 839 -10.02 27.74 3.16
CA VAL A 839 -8.92 27.32 4.04
C VAL A 839 -8.92 28.15 5.33
N LEU A 840 -9.05 29.47 5.21
CA LEU A 840 -9.01 30.41 6.33
C LEU A 840 -10.27 30.33 7.21
N LEU A 841 -11.46 30.33 6.61
CA LEU A 841 -12.73 30.22 7.34
C LEU A 841 -12.81 28.92 8.14
N SER A 842 -12.41 27.80 7.54
CA SER A 842 -12.39 26.50 8.26
C SER A 842 -11.44 26.52 9.46
N ALA A 843 -10.30 27.19 9.34
CA ALA A 843 -9.35 27.31 10.43
C ALA A 843 -9.88 28.20 11.57
N LEU A 844 -10.44 29.35 11.22
CA LEU A 844 -10.96 30.32 12.18
C LEU A 844 -12.17 29.78 12.94
N GLU A 845 -13.10 29.12 12.25
CA GLU A 845 -14.28 28.51 12.88
C GLU A 845 -13.92 27.40 13.87
N GLU A 846 -12.98 26.51 13.51
CA GLU A 846 -12.55 25.44 14.42
C GLU A 846 -11.80 25.97 15.64
N MET A 847 -10.95 26.98 15.45
CA MET A 847 -10.22 27.60 16.55
C MET A 847 -11.14 28.40 17.48
N GLY A 848 -12.13 29.11 16.94
CA GLY A 848 -13.14 29.83 17.73
C GLY A 848 -13.98 28.89 18.59
N ARG A 849 -14.46 27.78 18.02
CA ARG A 849 -15.22 26.75 18.77
C ARG A 849 -14.43 26.17 19.95
N LEU A 850 -13.12 25.96 19.77
CA LEU A 850 -12.25 25.45 20.85
C LEU A 850 -12.01 26.48 21.96
N GLN A 851 -11.93 27.76 21.62
CA GLN A 851 -11.71 28.84 22.59
C GLN A 851 -13.00 29.31 23.27
N GLY A 852 -14.16 28.75 22.91
CA GLY A 852 -15.45 29.05 23.53
C GLY A 852 -15.99 30.43 23.17
N GLY A 853 -15.65 30.98 22.00
CA GLY A 853 -16.11 32.28 21.54
C GLY A 853 -15.53 32.70 20.18
N GLU A 854 -16.01 33.83 19.66
CA GLU A 854 -15.51 34.40 18.40
C GLU A 854 -14.08 34.90 18.51
N LEU A 855 -13.26 34.58 17.52
CA LEU A 855 -11.93 35.15 17.33
C LEU A 855 -12.07 36.52 16.65
N GLN A 856 -11.53 37.58 17.25
CA GLN A 856 -11.51 38.92 16.65
C GLN A 856 -10.16 39.64 16.90
N GLY A 857 -9.78 40.53 15.97
CA GLY A 857 -8.60 41.39 16.06
C GLY A 857 -7.29 40.62 16.35
N ALA A 858 -6.55 41.05 17.36
CA ALA A 858 -5.23 40.50 17.70
C ALA A 858 -5.26 38.99 18.05
N ALA A 859 -6.39 38.46 18.54
CA ALA A 859 -6.52 37.04 18.83
C ALA A 859 -6.58 36.20 17.54
N ALA A 860 -7.29 36.68 16.52
CA ALA A 860 -7.34 36.05 15.20
C ALA A 860 -5.96 36.10 14.51
N GLU A 861 -5.27 37.25 14.59
CA GLU A 861 -3.91 37.41 14.04
C GLU A 861 -2.93 36.42 14.65
N ALA A 862 -2.91 36.32 15.99
CA ALA A 862 -2.04 35.39 16.70
C ALA A 862 -2.37 33.92 16.36
N ALA A 863 -3.66 33.60 16.18
CA ALA A 863 -4.11 32.27 15.78
C ALA A 863 -3.66 31.91 14.36
N LEU A 864 -3.81 32.84 13.40
CA LEU A 864 -3.39 32.67 12.01
C LEU A 864 -1.86 32.58 11.87
N ALA A 865 -1.11 33.40 12.60
CA ALA A 865 0.35 33.31 12.64
C ALA A 865 0.83 31.95 13.22
N ASN A 866 0.13 31.45 14.24
CA ASN A 866 0.40 30.13 14.80
C ASN A 866 0.06 28.99 13.82
N LEU A 867 -1.02 29.14 13.05
CA LEU A 867 -1.38 28.20 11.98
C LEU A 867 -0.33 28.20 10.87
N TRP A 868 0.08 29.38 10.41
CA TRP A 868 1.07 29.55 9.35
C TRP A 868 2.37 28.81 9.65
N ARG A 869 2.89 28.93 10.88
CA ARG A 869 4.11 28.20 11.32
C ARG A 869 3.99 26.67 11.27
N ARG A 870 2.76 26.13 11.17
CA ARG A 870 2.45 24.69 11.11
C ARG A 870 2.06 24.23 9.69
N THR A 871 2.11 25.12 8.70
CA THR A 871 1.90 24.80 7.28
C THR A 871 3.09 24.05 6.69
N PHE A 872 2.85 23.22 5.68
CA PHE A 872 3.94 22.58 4.93
C PHE A 872 4.77 23.65 4.20
N THR A 873 4.09 24.68 3.70
CA THR A 873 4.65 25.86 3.03
C THR A 873 5.73 26.53 3.86
N ALA A 874 5.51 26.71 5.18
CA ALA A 874 6.51 27.28 6.08
C ALA A 874 7.82 26.47 6.20
N TYR A 875 7.81 25.18 5.85
CA TYR A 875 8.97 24.28 5.89
C TYR A 875 9.57 23.95 4.51
N ALA A 876 8.77 24.07 3.45
CA ALA A 876 9.14 23.67 2.08
C ALA A 876 9.70 24.83 1.25
N ALA A 877 9.12 26.03 1.34
CA ALA A 877 9.54 27.18 0.55
C ALA A 877 10.73 27.93 1.20
N VAL A 878 11.57 28.57 0.37
CA VAL A 878 12.40 29.68 0.84
C VAL A 878 11.43 30.77 1.30
N GLN A 879 11.42 31.09 2.59
CA GLN A 879 10.41 31.97 3.20
C GLN A 879 10.38 33.34 2.51
N GLU A 880 9.40 33.57 1.65
CA GLU A 880 9.09 34.90 1.16
C GLU A 880 8.15 35.57 2.17
N SER A 881 8.63 36.64 2.80
CA SER A 881 7.91 37.29 3.91
C SER A 881 6.52 37.84 3.55
N TRP A 882 6.18 37.95 2.27
CA TRP A 882 4.88 38.41 1.81
C TRP A 882 3.81 37.32 1.86
N LEU A 883 4.17 36.04 1.73
CA LEU A 883 3.22 34.91 1.76
C LEU A 883 2.53 34.82 3.13
N GLU A 884 3.31 34.94 4.22
CA GLU A 884 2.79 34.97 5.59
C GLU A 884 1.86 36.17 5.81
N ARG A 885 2.26 37.35 5.30
CA ARG A 885 1.44 38.57 5.40
C ARG A 885 0.12 38.42 4.65
N ALA A 886 0.16 37.97 3.40
CA ALA A 886 -1.04 37.75 2.59
C ALA A 886 -2.04 36.81 3.29
N PHE A 887 -1.54 35.70 3.86
CA PHE A 887 -2.35 34.73 4.58
C PHE A 887 -3.01 35.31 5.83
N ILE A 888 -2.23 36.04 6.66
CA ILE A 888 -2.73 36.64 7.90
C ILE A 888 -3.72 37.77 7.60
N THR A 889 -3.34 38.69 6.70
CA THR A 889 -4.17 39.82 6.29
C THR A 889 -5.51 39.34 5.75
N ARG A 890 -5.52 38.41 4.78
CA ARG A 890 -6.78 37.88 4.22
C ARG A 890 -7.65 37.22 5.29
N GLY A 891 -7.05 36.50 6.24
CA GLY A 891 -7.80 35.86 7.33
C GLY A 891 -8.46 36.84 8.30
N GLN A 892 -7.87 38.01 8.54
CA GLN A 892 -8.50 39.07 9.35
C GLN A 892 -9.72 39.67 8.63
N VAL A 893 -9.55 40.01 7.35
CA VAL A 893 -10.63 40.59 6.53
C VAL A 893 -11.82 39.62 6.40
N ILE A 894 -11.59 38.31 6.36
CA ILE A 894 -12.67 37.32 6.36
C ILE A 894 -13.60 37.48 7.57
N LEU A 895 -13.07 37.81 8.75
CA LEU A 895 -13.87 38.00 9.97
C LEU A 895 -14.49 39.38 10.07
N GLU A 896 -13.80 40.40 9.55
CA GLU A 896 -14.19 41.81 9.76
C GLU A 896 -15.12 42.33 8.66
N ASP A 897 -14.86 41.96 7.40
CA ASP A 897 -15.52 42.56 6.24
C ASP A 897 -16.24 41.57 5.30
N ILE A 898 -15.67 40.39 5.01
CA ILE A 898 -16.22 39.49 3.96
C ILE A 898 -17.33 38.56 4.50
N TYR A 899 -17.10 37.96 5.67
CA TYR A 899 -18.04 37.06 6.35
C TYR A 899 -18.20 37.45 7.84
N PRO A 900 -18.70 38.66 8.15
CA PRO A 900 -18.75 39.17 9.53
C PRO A 900 -19.74 38.43 10.44
N ASP A 901 -20.80 37.85 9.88
CA ASP A 901 -21.81 37.09 10.63
C ASP A 901 -21.30 35.71 11.05
N ALA A 902 -21.19 35.48 12.36
CA ALA A 902 -20.74 34.20 12.92
C ALA A 902 -21.70 33.04 12.65
N ASP A 903 -23.01 33.29 12.63
CA ASP A 903 -23.99 32.25 12.34
C ASP A 903 -23.89 31.83 10.87
N GLU A 904 -23.63 32.80 9.97
CA GLU A 904 -23.33 32.52 8.56
C GLU A 904 -22.07 31.66 8.42
N ARG A 905 -20.95 32.07 9.02
CA ARG A 905 -19.70 31.29 8.94
C ARG A 905 -19.87 29.87 9.49
N ALA A 906 -20.60 29.70 10.59
CA ALA A 906 -20.88 28.40 11.17
C ALA A 906 -21.68 27.49 10.20
N ARG A 907 -22.68 28.03 9.49
CA ARG A 907 -23.45 27.29 8.47
C ARG A 907 -22.59 26.96 7.25
N LEU A 908 -21.81 27.92 6.73
CA LEU A 908 -20.92 27.70 5.59
C LEU A 908 -19.88 26.62 5.86
N TYR A 909 -19.26 26.65 7.05
CA TYR A 909 -18.35 25.61 7.49
C TYR A 909 -19.03 24.22 7.55
N GLN A 910 -20.27 24.15 8.05
CA GLN A 910 -21.03 22.89 8.15
C GLN A 910 -21.41 22.31 6.77
N TYR A 911 -21.74 23.15 5.78
CA TYR A 911 -22.06 22.67 4.43
C TYR A 911 -20.88 21.95 3.76
N GLY A 912 -19.64 22.32 4.12
CA GLY A 912 -18.43 21.69 3.59
C GLY A 912 -18.08 22.10 2.15
N PHE A 913 -18.72 23.15 1.63
CA PHE A 913 -18.30 23.86 0.43
C PHE A 913 -17.39 25.03 0.80
N THR A 914 -16.69 25.60 -0.19
CA THR A 914 -16.05 26.90 -0.02
C THR A 914 -17.09 28.00 0.25
N PRO A 915 -16.73 29.09 0.94
CA PRO A 915 -17.70 30.03 1.51
C PRO A 915 -18.67 30.61 0.47
N TYR A 916 -18.20 31.01 -0.71
CA TYR A 916 -19.05 31.56 -1.76
C TYR A 916 -19.95 30.50 -2.40
N VAL A 917 -19.43 29.30 -2.68
CA VAL A 917 -20.25 28.16 -3.15
C VAL A 917 -21.29 27.77 -2.11
N GLY A 918 -20.95 27.83 -0.82
CA GLY A 918 -21.84 27.57 0.31
C GLY A 918 -23.01 28.55 0.38
N ARG A 919 -22.78 29.86 0.19
CA ARG A 919 -23.86 30.88 0.10
C ARG A 919 -24.87 30.56 -0.99
N ARG A 920 -24.40 30.03 -2.13
CA ARG A 920 -25.27 29.62 -3.24
C ARG A 920 -26.04 28.34 -2.93
N PHE A 921 -25.40 27.38 -2.26
CA PHE A 921 -26.04 26.14 -1.83
C PHE A 921 -27.12 26.39 -0.76
N GLU A 922 -26.93 27.37 0.12
CA GLU A 922 -27.88 27.75 1.16
C GLU A 922 -29.28 28.06 0.60
N ALA A 923 -29.38 28.62 -0.61
CA ALA A 923 -30.65 28.92 -1.26
C ALA A 923 -31.51 27.67 -1.56
N ILE A 924 -30.90 26.50 -1.75
CA ILE A 924 -31.60 25.25 -2.07
C ILE A 924 -31.66 24.25 -0.89
N ALA A 925 -30.84 24.44 0.14
CA ALA A 925 -30.78 23.55 1.29
C ALA A 925 -32.14 23.32 1.99
N PRO A 926 -33.01 24.34 2.18
CA PRO A 926 -34.35 24.14 2.74
C PRO A 926 -35.25 23.24 1.88
N ALA A 927 -35.15 23.35 0.54
CA ALA A 927 -35.92 22.54 -0.38
C ALA A 927 -35.47 21.06 -0.35
N LEU A 928 -34.16 20.82 -0.27
CA LEU A 928 -33.61 19.48 -0.04
C LEU A 928 -34.09 18.89 1.30
N LYS A 929 -34.08 19.68 2.38
CA LYS A 929 -34.59 19.27 3.71
C LYS A 929 -36.06 18.88 3.65
N ALA A 930 -36.88 19.64 2.93
CA ALA A 930 -38.29 19.35 2.75
C ALA A 930 -38.53 18.03 1.99
N ILE A 931 -37.78 17.76 0.91
CA ILE A 931 -37.88 16.49 0.16
C ILE A 931 -37.49 15.30 1.04
N ILE A 932 -36.38 15.40 1.78
CA ILE A 932 -35.93 14.34 2.70
C ILE A 932 -36.97 14.14 3.82
N GLY A 933 -37.50 15.22 4.40
CA GLY A 933 -38.52 15.18 5.44
C GLY A 933 -39.85 14.57 4.99
N ALA A 934 -40.22 14.76 3.72
CA ALA A 934 -41.45 14.22 3.14
C ALA A 934 -41.39 12.70 2.87
N ALA A 935 -40.19 12.09 2.81
CA ALA A 935 -39.98 10.68 2.50
C ALA A 935 -40.24 9.73 3.70
N SER A 936 -41.31 9.98 4.47
CA SER A 936 -41.70 9.15 5.62
C SER A 936 -42.21 7.77 5.22
N ASP A 937 -42.94 7.66 4.11
CA ASP A 937 -43.49 6.40 3.58
C ASP A 937 -42.51 5.60 2.70
N TYR A 938 -41.21 5.95 2.70
CA TYR A 938 -40.22 5.36 1.79
C TYR A 938 -40.12 3.83 1.89
N GLY A 939 -40.29 3.28 3.10
CA GLY A 939 -40.16 1.83 3.33
C GLY A 939 -41.27 1.00 2.68
N SER A 940 -42.50 1.53 2.56
CA SER A 940 -43.61 0.87 1.86
C SER A 940 -43.75 1.28 0.39
N ALA A 941 -43.04 2.32 -0.05
CA ALA A 941 -43.08 2.81 -1.42
C ALA A 941 -42.56 1.79 -2.45
N ASN A 942 -43.14 1.80 -3.66
CA ASN A 942 -42.69 0.97 -4.77
C ASN A 942 -41.38 1.50 -5.40
N PRO A 943 -40.66 0.71 -6.23
CA PRO A 943 -39.38 1.15 -6.80
C PRO A 943 -39.44 2.48 -7.59
N THR A 944 -40.53 2.75 -8.31
CA THR A 944 -40.72 3.99 -9.07
C THR A 944 -40.88 5.19 -8.14
N GLU A 945 -41.67 5.05 -7.08
CA GLU A 945 -41.84 6.08 -6.05
C GLU A 945 -40.52 6.35 -5.31
N ARG A 946 -39.80 5.30 -4.93
CA ARG A 946 -38.47 5.42 -4.29
C ARG A 946 -37.46 6.13 -5.18
N LEU A 947 -37.44 5.82 -6.48
CA LEU A 947 -36.57 6.50 -7.45
C LEU A 947 -36.95 7.98 -7.59
N SER A 948 -38.24 8.30 -7.56
CA SER A 948 -38.74 9.68 -7.72
C SER A 948 -38.19 10.64 -6.65
N VAL A 949 -37.96 10.16 -5.43
CA VAL A 949 -37.34 10.96 -4.35
C VAL A 949 -35.94 11.40 -4.75
N PHE A 950 -35.12 10.49 -5.29
CA PHE A 950 -33.77 10.82 -5.76
C PHE A 950 -33.79 11.71 -7.01
N VAL A 951 -34.76 11.53 -7.90
CA VAL A 951 -34.94 12.41 -9.07
C VAL A 951 -35.27 13.84 -8.62
N GLN A 952 -36.14 14.02 -7.61
CA GLN A 952 -36.45 15.34 -7.06
C GLN A 952 -35.23 15.99 -6.40
N LEU A 953 -34.44 15.23 -5.64
CA LEU A 953 -33.21 15.73 -5.03
C LEU A 953 -32.18 16.14 -6.10
N GLY A 954 -31.96 15.31 -7.11
CA GLY A 954 -31.01 15.58 -8.19
C GLY A 954 -31.41 16.77 -9.07
N ALA A 955 -32.71 16.98 -9.32
CA ALA A 955 -33.21 18.11 -10.10
C ALA A 955 -32.88 19.49 -9.50
N LEU A 956 -32.73 19.58 -8.16
CA LEU A 956 -32.27 20.81 -7.49
C LEU A 956 -30.78 21.08 -7.72
N LEU A 957 -29.99 20.07 -8.09
CA LEU A 957 -28.54 20.17 -8.28
C LEU A 957 -28.15 20.33 -9.75
N THR A 958 -29.01 19.99 -10.71
CA THR A 958 -28.64 20.04 -12.14
C THR A 958 -28.36 21.44 -12.67
N ALA A 959 -28.90 22.48 -12.03
CA ALA A 959 -28.83 23.86 -12.52
C ALA A 959 -27.52 24.59 -12.18
N ASP A 960 -26.75 24.10 -11.19
CA ASP A 960 -25.57 24.80 -10.68
C ASP A 960 -24.32 23.91 -10.73
N ARG A 961 -23.31 24.31 -11.50
CA ARG A 961 -22.07 23.54 -11.68
C ARG A 961 -21.11 23.61 -10.48
N GLY A 962 -21.30 24.56 -9.57
CA GLY A 962 -20.48 24.71 -8.35
C GLY A 962 -20.73 23.57 -7.38
N TYR A 963 -21.89 23.60 -6.72
CA TYR A 963 -22.31 22.57 -5.75
C TYR A 963 -23.03 21.38 -6.39
N GLY A 964 -23.60 21.55 -7.59
CA GLY A 964 -24.45 20.56 -8.25
C GLY A 964 -23.76 19.79 -9.36
N PHE A 965 -24.50 19.21 -10.31
CA PHE A 965 -23.92 18.27 -11.29
C PHE A 965 -22.93 18.93 -12.26
N ARG A 966 -21.81 18.25 -12.47
CA ARG A 966 -20.72 18.70 -13.33
C ARG A 966 -20.39 17.64 -14.37
N VAL A 967 -20.26 18.09 -15.62
CA VAL A 967 -19.88 17.26 -16.75
C VAL A 967 -18.87 18.00 -17.61
N ARG A 968 -18.04 17.25 -18.34
CA ARG A 968 -17.10 17.85 -19.30
C ARG A 968 -17.86 18.39 -20.50
N GLU A 969 -17.24 19.31 -21.22
CA GLU A 969 -17.77 19.86 -22.47
C GLU A 969 -17.61 18.88 -23.65
N THR A 970 -18.04 17.63 -23.49
CA THR A 970 -18.07 16.63 -24.56
C THR A 970 -19.53 16.31 -24.92
N GLU A 971 -19.78 15.95 -26.19
CA GLU A 971 -21.13 15.56 -26.63
C GLU A 971 -21.69 14.41 -25.79
N THR A 972 -20.86 13.41 -25.48
CA THR A 972 -21.25 12.28 -24.64
C THR A 972 -21.61 12.71 -23.23
N ASP A 973 -20.79 13.54 -22.59
CA ASP A 973 -21.03 13.93 -21.20
C ASP A 973 -22.22 14.90 -21.06
N ARG A 974 -22.47 15.75 -22.06
CA ARG A 974 -23.68 16.58 -22.13
C ARG A 974 -24.94 15.73 -22.31
N ALA A 975 -24.90 14.74 -23.20
CA ALA A 975 -26.02 13.81 -23.39
C ALA A 975 -26.32 12.99 -22.12
N LEU A 976 -25.31 12.64 -21.32
CA LEU A 976 -25.50 11.99 -20.02
C LEU A 976 -26.12 12.94 -18.99
N LEU A 977 -25.74 14.22 -18.98
CA LEU A 977 -26.38 15.20 -18.10
C LEU A 977 -27.83 15.45 -18.49
N GLU A 978 -28.16 15.44 -19.77
CA GLU A 978 -29.55 15.61 -20.25
C GLU A 978 -30.43 14.42 -19.87
N ASN A 979 -29.89 13.19 -19.87
CA ASN A 979 -30.59 11.95 -19.53
C ASN A 979 -30.05 11.33 -18.21
N TRP A 980 -29.76 12.17 -17.23
CA TRP A 980 -29.12 11.74 -15.98
C TRP A 980 -30.03 10.84 -15.11
N ASP A 981 -31.34 10.97 -15.28
CA ASP A 981 -32.37 10.17 -14.63
C ASP A 981 -32.35 8.71 -15.10
N ASP A 982 -32.07 8.46 -16.38
CA ASP A 982 -31.80 7.13 -16.92
C ASP A 982 -30.53 6.52 -16.30
N VAL A 983 -29.47 7.32 -16.17
CA VAL A 983 -28.20 6.89 -15.53
C VAL A 983 -28.44 6.53 -14.06
N LEU A 984 -29.23 7.34 -13.34
CA LEU A 984 -29.65 7.07 -11.97
C LEU A 984 -30.49 5.80 -11.89
N GLY A 985 -31.47 5.62 -12.80
CA GLY A 985 -32.32 4.44 -12.88
C GLY A 985 -31.52 3.15 -13.08
N TRP A 986 -30.53 3.18 -13.99
CA TRP A 986 -29.60 2.07 -14.20
C TRP A 986 -28.80 1.74 -12.94
N TRP A 987 -28.18 2.77 -12.35
CA TRP A 987 -27.32 2.60 -11.18
C TRP A 987 -28.08 2.02 -10.00
N MET A 988 -29.31 2.49 -9.77
CA MET A 988 -30.19 2.10 -8.66
C MET A 988 -30.97 0.79 -8.92
N GLN A 989 -30.73 0.12 -10.06
CA GLN A 989 -31.44 -1.09 -10.50
C GLN A 989 -32.96 -0.92 -10.58
N SER A 990 -33.42 0.23 -11.07
CA SER A 990 -34.84 0.46 -11.31
C SER A 990 -35.36 -0.48 -12.41
N PRO A 991 -36.52 -1.14 -12.21
CA PRO A 991 -37.13 -2.00 -13.23
C PRO A 991 -37.34 -1.26 -14.55
N GLY A 992 -36.81 -1.81 -15.65
CA GLY A 992 -36.97 -1.26 -17.00
C GLY A 992 -36.01 -0.11 -17.36
N ALA A 993 -35.06 0.24 -16.49
CA ALA A 993 -34.05 1.25 -16.81
C ALA A 993 -33.12 0.79 -17.96
N PRO A 994 -32.73 1.70 -18.88
CA PRO A 994 -31.82 1.37 -19.97
C PRO A 994 -30.44 0.99 -19.44
N ARG A 995 -29.74 0.08 -20.15
CA ARG A 995 -28.36 -0.30 -19.82
C ARG A 995 -27.38 0.36 -20.80
N PRO A 996 -26.20 0.80 -20.35
CA PRO A 996 -25.19 1.33 -21.25
C PRO A 996 -24.60 0.23 -22.14
N GLU A 997 -24.27 0.60 -23.38
CA GLU A 997 -23.40 -0.21 -24.22
C GLU A 997 -22.01 -0.40 -23.57
N PRO A 998 -21.31 -1.52 -23.77
CA PRO A 998 -20.00 -1.78 -23.13
C PRO A 998 -18.97 -0.66 -23.33
N ALA A 999 -18.98 0.00 -24.50
CA ALA A 999 -18.10 1.13 -24.79
C ALA A 999 -18.44 2.42 -24.01
N GLN A 1000 -19.70 2.57 -23.55
CA GLN A 1000 -20.20 3.73 -22.82
C GLN A 1000 -20.25 3.51 -21.31
N LEU A 1001 -20.15 2.25 -20.85
CA LEU A 1001 -20.22 1.86 -19.43
C LEU A 1001 -19.34 2.74 -18.54
N ARG A 1002 -18.09 2.99 -18.94
CA ARG A 1002 -17.18 3.81 -18.13
C ARG A 1002 -17.63 5.27 -18.03
N ALA A 1003 -18.22 5.85 -19.07
CA ALA A 1003 -18.73 7.22 -19.03
C ALA A 1003 -19.91 7.32 -18.05
N TRP A 1004 -20.79 6.31 -18.04
CA TRP A 1004 -21.88 6.19 -17.07
C TRP A 1004 -21.36 6.01 -15.64
N GLN A 1005 -20.41 5.09 -15.42
CA GLN A 1005 -19.77 4.89 -14.11
C GLN A 1005 -19.06 6.15 -13.61
N ARG A 1006 -18.43 6.92 -14.52
CA ARG A 1006 -17.84 8.22 -14.17
C ARG A 1006 -18.91 9.20 -13.70
N PHE A 1007 -20.00 9.33 -14.47
CA PHE A 1007 -21.11 10.21 -14.12
C PHE A 1007 -21.71 9.83 -12.76
N VAL A 1008 -21.92 8.53 -12.53
CA VAL A 1008 -22.36 8.01 -11.23
C VAL A 1008 -21.41 8.42 -10.12
N ALA A 1009 -20.11 8.12 -10.25
CA ALA A 1009 -19.13 8.39 -9.20
C ALA A 1009 -18.98 9.90 -8.88
N GLU A 1010 -18.97 10.75 -9.91
CA GLU A 1010 -18.74 12.20 -9.76
C GLU A 1010 -20.00 12.97 -9.33
N ASN A 1011 -21.17 12.62 -9.88
CA ASN A 1011 -22.41 13.39 -9.68
C ASN A 1011 -23.39 12.72 -8.71
N ILE A 1012 -23.68 11.43 -8.91
CA ILE A 1012 -24.71 10.72 -8.14
C ILE A 1012 -24.18 10.30 -6.76
N GLU A 1013 -23.06 9.60 -6.70
CA GLU A 1013 -22.46 9.17 -5.43
C GLU A 1013 -21.86 10.33 -4.64
N PHE A 1014 -21.13 11.22 -5.33
CA PHE A 1014 -20.37 12.29 -4.67
C PHE A 1014 -21.20 13.56 -4.48
N ARG A 1015 -21.56 14.29 -5.54
CA ARG A 1015 -22.21 15.62 -5.41
C ARG A 1015 -23.61 15.55 -4.77
N LEU A 1016 -24.47 14.66 -5.26
CA LEU A 1016 -25.79 14.44 -4.64
C LEU A 1016 -25.67 13.86 -3.21
N GLY A 1017 -24.70 12.98 -2.98
CA GLY A 1017 -24.40 12.47 -1.64
C GLY A 1017 -23.90 13.55 -0.66
N VAL A 1018 -23.09 14.51 -1.13
CA VAL A 1018 -22.62 15.67 -0.34
C VAL A 1018 -23.78 16.61 -0.03
N ALA A 1019 -24.62 16.94 -1.02
CA ALA A 1019 -25.79 17.80 -0.82
C ALA A 1019 -26.78 17.20 0.19
N ALA A 1020 -27.13 15.92 0.05
CA ALA A 1020 -27.99 15.23 1.02
C ALA A 1020 -27.35 15.16 2.41
N GLY A 1021 -26.04 14.88 2.48
CA GLY A 1021 -25.29 14.83 3.73
C GLY A 1021 -25.23 16.18 4.45
N ALA A 1022 -24.99 17.28 3.73
CA ALA A 1022 -24.93 18.63 4.28
C ALA A 1022 -26.26 19.03 4.95
N VAL A 1023 -27.39 18.66 4.34
CA VAL A 1023 -28.74 18.94 4.87
C VAL A 1023 -29.03 18.12 6.13
N VAL A 1024 -28.71 16.82 6.11
CA VAL A 1024 -28.88 15.95 7.29
C VAL A 1024 -28.03 16.45 8.46
N ALA A 1025 -26.82 16.90 8.16
CA ALA A 1025 -25.89 17.30 9.19
C ALA A 1025 -26.16 18.71 9.75
N SER A 1026 -26.66 19.64 8.92
CA SER A 1026 -27.26 20.89 9.39
C SER A 1026 -28.47 20.60 10.29
N ALA A 1027 -29.36 19.68 9.92
CA ALA A 1027 -30.51 19.32 10.75
C ALA A 1027 -30.10 18.72 12.11
N TRP A 1028 -29.01 17.97 12.17
CA TRP A 1028 -28.43 17.51 13.43
C TRP A 1028 -27.92 18.67 14.29
N SER A 1029 -27.13 19.57 13.69
CA SER A 1029 -26.55 20.72 14.39
C SER A 1029 -27.62 21.65 14.98
N ASP A 1030 -28.69 21.90 14.22
CA ASP A 1030 -29.83 22.71 14.66
C ASP A 1030 -30.56 22.09 15.86
N GLY A 1031 -30.63 20.76 15.93
CA GLY A 1031 -31.35 20.02 16.97
C GLY A 1031 -30.50 19.62 18.19
N ALA A 1032 -29.18 19.55 18.03
CA ALA A 1032 -28.25 19.17 19.08
C ALA A 1032 -28.02 20.37 20.02
N GLY A 1033 -28.75 20.41 21.14
CA GLY A 1033 -28.56 21.45 22.17
C GLY A 1033 -27.18 21.45 22.85
N ASP A 1034 -26.38 20.40 22.65
CA ASP A 1034 -24.99 20.28 23.08
C ASP A 1034 -24.08 19.96 21.87
N PRO A 1035 -23.13 20.84 21.49
CA PRO A 1035 -22.15 20.59 20.43
C PRO A 1035 -21.25 19.37 20.66
N PHE A 1036 -21.21 18.84 21.88
CA PHE A 1036 -20.46 17.65 22.26
C PHE A 1036 -21.32 16.37 22.33
N ALA A 1037 -22.62 16.46 22.00
CA ALA A 1037 -23.52 15.31 22.03
C ALA A 1037 -23.08 14.24 21.01
N ILE A 1038 -22.87 13.01 21.50
CA ILE A 1038 -22.51 11.89 20.64
C ILE A 1038 -23.76 11.43 19.89
N PRO A 1039 -23.72 11.35 18.56
CA PRO A 1039 -24.85 10.81 17.81
C PRO A 1039 -25.16 9.37 18.22
N SER A 1040 -26.43 9.06 18.51
CA SER A 1040 -26.93 7.70 18.74
C SER A 1040 -28.16 7.40 17.87
N LEU A 1041 -28.34 6.14 17.44
CA LEU A 1041 -29.50 5.75 16.61
C LEU A 1041 -30.81 6.05 17.33
N ASP A 1042 -30.81 5.81 18.65
CA ASP A 1042 -31.96 5.98 19.53
C ASP A 1042 -32.43 7.45 19.54
N SER A 1043 -31.49 8.40 19.48
CA SER A 1043 -31.79 9.84 19.51
C SER A 1043 -31.78 10.49 18.14
N TRP A 1044 -31.48 9.76 17.05
CA TRP A 1044 -31.19 10.38 15.75
C TRP A 1044 -32.40 11.07 15.12
N ARG A 1045 -33.55 10.39 15.12
CA ARG A 1045 -34.79 10.94 14.59
C ARG A 1045 -35.27 12.15 15.41
N ASP A 1046 -35.14 12.06 16.73
CA ASP A 1046 -35.58 13.11 17.65
C ASP A 1046 -34.72 14.38 17.49
N ILE A 1047 -33.40 14.23 17.32
CA ILE A 1047 -32.48 15.36 17.14
C ILE A 1047 -32.60 15.97 15.75
N THR A 1048 -32.62 15.16 14.69
CA THR A 1048 -32.63 15.69 13.31
C THR A 1048 -34.02 16.11 12.83
N GLY A 1049 -35.08 15.53 13.39
CA GLY A 1049 -36.45 15.67 12.89
C GLY A 1049 -36.69 15.02 11.52
N LEU A 1050 -35.78 14.16 11.04
CA LEU A 1050 -35.85 13.54 9.71
C LEU A 1050 -36.29 12.06 9.78
N PRO A 1051 -36.94 11.52 8.72
CA PRO A 1051 -37.25 10.08 8.62
C PRO A 1051 -35.99 9.25 8.35
N TRP A 1052 -36.06 7.93 8.56
CA TRP A 1052 -34.94 7.00 8.30
C TRP A 1052 -34.42 7.04 6.86
N PHE A 1053 -35.21 7.51 5.89
CA PHE A 1053 -34.69 7.80 4.55
C PHE A 1053 -33.49 8.76 4.57
N GLY A 1054 -33.52 9.81 5.39
CA GLY A 1054 -32.40 10.75 5.52
C GLY A 1054 -31.12 10.08 6.02
N PHE A 1055 -31.25 9.06 6.87
CA PHE A 1055 -30.14 8.22 7.32
C PHE A 1055 -29.59 7.34 6.17
N TRP A 1056 -30.47 6.75 5.37
CA TRP A 1056 -30.09 5.81 4.30
C TRP A 1056 -29.71 6.45 2.96
N ALA A 1057 -30.14 7.69 2.68
CA ALA A 1057 -30.06 8.31 1.36
C ALA A 1057 -28.67 8.20 0.72
N ARG A 1058 -27.61 8.43 1.50
CA ARG A 1058 -26.23 8.36 1.01
C ARG A 1058 -25.76 6.93 0.75
N GLU A 1059 -26.18 5.97 1.57
CA GLU A 1059 -25.82 4.55 1.38
C GLU A 1059 -26.53 3.95 0.17
N LEU A 1060 -27.78 4.33 -0.06
CA LEU A 1060 -28.55 3.91 -1.23
C LEU A 1060 -27.87 4.35 -2.54
N LEU A 1061 -27.47 5.63 -2.60
CA LEU A 1061 -26.71 6.19 -3.74
C LEU A 1061 -25.37 5.49 -3.94
N ARG A 1062 -24.70 5.06 -2.87
CA ARG A 1062 -23.39 4.41 -2.94
C ARG A 1062 -23.48 2.96 -3.41
N TRP A 1063 -24.43 2.19 -2.88
CA TRP A 1063 -24.58 0.78 -3.24
C TRP A 1063 -25.31 0.61 -4.58
N GLY A 1064 -25.94 1.67 -5.08
CA GLY A 1064 -26.75 1.62 -6.30
C GLY A 1064 -27.98 0.75 -6.08
N THR A 1065 -28.74 1.04 -5.04
CA THR A 1065 -29.95 0.28 -4.70
C THR A 1065 -31.02 1.19 -4.11
N LEU A 1066 -32.29 0.86 -4.38
CA LEU A 1066 -33.46 1.54 -3.81
C LEU A 1066 -33.92 0.90 -2.48
N ASP A 1067 -33.29 -0.18 -2.00
CA ASP A 1067 -33.71 -0.85 -0.77
C ASP A 1067 -32.67 -0.71 0.35
N PRO A 1068 -33.01 -0.04 1.47
CA PRO A 1068 -32.14 0.10 2.64
C PRO A 1068 -31.62 -1.22 3.20
N PHE A 1069 -32.42 -2.29 3.15
CA PHE A 1069 -32.00 -3.61 3.62
C PHE A 1069 -30.97 -4.24 2.70
N VAL A 1070 -31.09 -4.04 1.38
CA VAL A 1070 -30.07 -4.49 0.42
C VAL A 1070 -28.75 -3.78 0.70
N ALA A 1071 -28.77 -2.45 0.88
CA ALA A 1071 -27.59 -1.69 1.27
C ALA A 1071 -26.97 -2.21 2.59
N PHE A 1072 -27.80 -2.46 3.61
CA PHE A 1072 -27.38 -3.04 4.89
C PHE A 1072 -26.74 -4.43 4.73
N ALA A 1073 -27.38 -5.36 4.01
CA ALA A 1073 -26.88 -6.72 3.83
C ALA A 1073 -25.54 -6.76 3.09
N LEU A 1074 -25.35 -5.88 2.10
CA LEU A 1074 -24.07 -5.74 1.40
C LEU A 1074 -22.99 -5.13 2.30
N ALA A 1075 -23.34 -4.08 3.07
CA ALA A 1075 -22.42 -3.43 4.00
C ALA A 1075 -21.95 -4.37 5.12
N GLN A 1076 -22.85 -5.21 5.64
CA GLN A 1076 -22.55 -6.20 6.67
C GLN A 1076 -21.93 -7.51 6.14
N GLY A 1077 -21.76 -7.64 4.82
CA GLY A 1077 -21.22 -8.85 4.19
C GLY A 1077 -22.12 -10.08 4.31
N LEU A 1078 -23.43 -9.88 4.50
CA LEU A 1078 -24.43 -10.96 4.54
C LEU A 1078 -24.72 -11.53 3.15
N ALA A 1079 -24.43 -10.76 2.09
CA ALA A 1079 -24.64 -11.12 0.69
C ALA A 1079 -23.49 -10.63 -0.22
N ARG A 1080 -23.26 -11.34 -1.32
CA ARG A 1080 -22.17 -11.06 -2.27
C ARG A 1080 -22.58 -10.15 -3.43
N THR A 1081 -23.85 -10.14 -3.80
CA THR A 1081 -24.41 -9.31 -4.88
C THR A 1081 -25.70 -8.64 -4.44
N ARG A 1082 -26.13 -7.58 -5.15
CA ARG A 1082 -27.43 -6.93 -4.89
C ARG A 1082 -28.60 -7.92 -5.01
N ASP A 1083 -28.53 -8.86 -5.94
CA ASP A 1083 -29.54 -9.90 -6.12
C ASP A 1083 -29.61 -10.87 -4.92
N GLU A 1084 -28.46 -11.34 -4.42
CA GLU A 1084 -28.40 -12.18 -3.23
C GLU A 1084 -28.95 -11.45 -1.99
N ALA A 1085 -28.60 -10.17 -1.83
CA ALA A 1085 -29.10 -9.33 -0.75
C ALA A 1085 -30.63 -9.10 -0.84
N SER A 1086 -31.14 -8.90 -2.06
CA SER A 1086 -32.58 -8.78 -2.33
C SER A 1086 -33.32 -10.06 -1.95
N ALA A 1087 -32.73 -11.23 -2.21
CA ALA A 1087 -33.32 -12.52 -1.82
C ALA A 1087 -33.43 -12.69 -0.29
N LEU A 1088 -32.54 -12.08 0.50
CA LEU A 1088 -32.62 -12.08 1.97
C LEU A 1088 -33.76 -11.21 2.53
N ARG A 1089 -34.30 -10.28 1.74
CA ARG A 1089 -35.36 -9.34 2.17
C ARG A 1089 -36.61 -10.05 2.65
N ALA A 1090 -37.01 -11.12 1.96
CA ALA A 1090 -38.20 -11.91 2.32
C ALA A 1090 -38.06 -12.58 3.70
N ALA A 1091 -36.84 -13.03 4.04
CA ALA A 1091 -36.55 -13.64 5.34
C ALA A 1091 -36.63 -12.60 6.47
N PHE A 1092 -36.12 -11.39 6.25
CA PHE A 1092 -36.24 -10.29 7.21
C PHE A 1092 -37.71 -9.88 7.42
N GLN A 1093 -38.50 -9.74 6.36
CA GLN A 1093 -39.92 -9.39 6.47
C GLN A 1093 -40.72 -10.46 7.23
N THR A 1094 -40.41 -11.73 7.00
CA THR A 1094 -41.02 -12.84 7.74
C THR A 1094 -40.68 -12.75 9.23
N TRP A 1095 -39.40 -12.54 9.57
CA TRP A 1095 -38.95 -12.36 10.96
C TRP A 1095 -39.60 -11.16 11.65
N LEU A 1096 -39.78 -10.05 10.92
CA LEU A 1096 -40.40 -8.85 11.43
C LEU A 1096 -41.89 -9.08 11.73
N GLY A 1097 -42.62 -9.73 10.82
CA GLY A 1097 -44.04 -10.06 11.00
C GLY A 1097 -44.33 -11.12 12.05
N GLU A 1098 -43.35 -11.93 12.44
CA GLU A 1098 -43.46 -12.84 13.60
C GLU A 1098 -43.36 -12.10 14.94
N ARG A 1099 -42.79 -10.88 14.94
CA ARG A 1099 -42.47 -10.09 16.13
C ARG A 1099 -43.53 -9.02 16.42
N ASP A 1100 -44.01 -8.35 15.37
CA ASP A 1100 -44.98 -7.25 15.46
C ASP A 1100 -46.23 -7.50 14.62
N ALA A 1101 -47.39 -7.16 15.17
CA ALA A 1101 -48.69 -7.38 14.52
C ALA A 1101 -49.09 -6.23 13.57
N GLU A 1102 -48.52 -5.04 13.75
CA GLU A 1102 -48.69 -3.88 12.87
C GLU A 1102 -47.29 -3.39 12.43
N ILE A 1103 -46.96 -3.57 11.15
CA ILE A 1103 -45.68 -3.11 10.57
C ILE A 1103 -45.94 -1.77 9.88
N GLU A 1104 -45.32 -0.70 10.34
CA GLU A 1104 -45.37 0.60 9.67
C GLU A 1104 -44.31 0.70 8.56
N ALA A 1105 -44.46 1.70 7.68
CA ALA A 1105 -43.49 1.97 6.61
C ALA A 1105 -42.07 2.23 7.16
N VAL A 1106 -41.97 2.79 8.36
CA VAL A 1106 -40.70 3.16 9.00
C VAL A 1106 -39.93 1.95 9.52
N ASP A 1107 -40.63 0.91 10.01
CA ASP A 1107 -40.05 -0.32 10.55
C ASP A 1107 -39.34 -1.14 9.47
N LEU A 1108 -39.86 -1.09 8.25
CA LEU A 1108 -39.28 -1.78 7.09
C LEU A 1108 -37.89 -1.26 6.69
N ILE A 1109 -37.51 -0.08 7.17
CA ILE A 1109 -36.24 0.60 6.87
C ILE A 1109 -35.51 1.05 8.14
N ASP A 1110 -35.88 0.51 9.31
CA ASP A 1110 -35.24 0.86 10.56
C ASP A 1110 -33.88 0.14 10.73
N PRO A 1111 -32.75 0.87 10.86
CA PRO A 1111 -31.43 0.27 11.04
C PRO A 1111 -31.30 -0.56 12.33
N GLN A 1112 -32.05 -0.24 13.38
CA GLN A 1112 -32.03 -0.97 14.64
C GLN A 1112 -32.64 -2.37 14.46
N MET A 1113 -33.76 -2.46 13.74
CA MET A 1113 -34.40 -3.74 13.42
C MET A 1113 -33.52 -4.63 12.54
N PHE A 1114 -32.79 -4.04 11.60
CA PHE A 1114 -31.83 -4.78 10.78
C PHE A 1114 -30.71 -5.41 11.62
N MET A 1115 -30.18 -4.66 12.61
CA MET A 1115 -29.17 -5.17 13.53
C MET A 1115 -29.72 -6.27 14.46
N GLU A 1116 -30.97 -6.14 14.93
CA GLU A 1116 -31.61 -7.19 15.72
C GLU A 1116 -31.80 -8.48 14.91
N TRP A 1117 -32.26 -8.36 13.66
CA TRP A 1117 -32.39 -9.50 12.77
C TRP A 1117 -31.04 -10.19 12.54
N GLN A 1118 -29.98 -9.43 12.24
CA GLN A 1118 -28.63 -9.98 12.07
C GLN A 1118 -28.15 -10.72 13.33
N ARG A 1119 -28.46 -10.22 14.53
CA ARG A 1119 -28.12 -10.89 15.80
C ARG A 1119 -28.93 -12.17 16.03
N SER A 1120 -30.13 -12.26 15.46
CA SER A 1120 -30.99 -13.45 15.54
C SER A 1120 -30.54 -14.58 14.61
N LEU A 1121 -29.76 -14.27 13.56
CA LEU A 1121 -29.23 -15.29 12.65
C LEU A 1121 -28.31 -16.24 13.41
N PRO A 1122 -28.37 -17.57 13.15
CA PRO A 1122 -27.49 -18.52 13.79
C PRO A 1122 -26.04 -18.16 13.49
N ARG A 1123 -25.29 -17.78 14.54
CA ARG A 1123 -23.85 -17.57 14.42
C ARG A 1123 -23.22 -18.87 13.94
N ALA A 1124 -22.47 -18.82 12.85
CA ALA A 1124 -21.58 -19.91 12.49
C ALA A 1124 -20.70 -20.22 13.71
N GLU A 1125 -20.87 -21.42 14.27
CA GLU A 1125 -20.05 -21.89 15.38
C GLU A 1125 -18.59 -21.77 14.93
N ARG A 1126 -17.85 -20.86 15.55
CA ARG A 1126 -16.39 -20.93 15.50
C ARG A 1126 -16.04 -22.31 16.02
N HIS A 1127 -15.54 -23.18 15.14
CA HIS A 1127 -15.09 -24.51 15.52
C HIS A 1127 -14.32 -24.40 16.83
N ALA A 1128 -14.91 -24.96 17.89
CA ALA A 1128 -14.26 -25.07 19.17
C ALA A 1128 -12.97 -25.86 18.92
N VAL A 1129 -11.84 -25.19 19.11
CA VAL A 1129 -10.52 -25.80 18.95
C VAL A 1129 -10.47 -27.03 19.85
N ALA A 1130 -10.36 -28.22 19.24
CA ALA A 1130 -10.27 -29.49 19.95
C ALA A 1130 -9.16 -29.45 21.03
N ALA A 1131 -9.35 -30.22 22.10
CA ALA A 1131 -8.49 -30.22 23.29
C ALA A 1131 -6.99 -30.19 22.93
N ASN A 1132 -6.28 -29.15 23.39
CA ASN A 1132 -4.90 -28.83 23.00
C ASN A 1132 -3.81 -29.65 23.73
N THR A 1133 -4.14 -30.81 24.31
CA THR A 1133 -3.25 -31.56 25.20
C THR A 1133 -3.19 -33.04 24.85
N VAL A 1134 -1.99 -33.62 24.85
CA VAL A 1134 -1.74 -35.05 24.61
C VAL A 1134 -0.87 -35.62 25.73
N SER A 1135 -1.22 -36.78 26.27
CA SER A 1135 -0.40 -37.46 27.29
C SER A 1135 0.96 -37.87 26.73
N ALA A 1136 2.02 -37.73 27.51
CA ALA A 1136 3.39 -37.96 27.06
C ALA A 1136 4.18 -38.78 28.09
N GLN A 1137 4.96 -39.75 27.63
CA GLN A 1137 5.89 -40.51 28.46
C GLN A 1137 7.29 -39.90 28.37
N ILE A 1138 7.91 -39.57 29.50
CA ILE A 1138 9.28 -39.02 29.56
C ILE A 1138 10.29 -40.13 29.29
N ILE A 1139 11.30 -39.87 28.44
CA ILE A 1139 12.31 -40.87 28.04
C ILE A 1139 13.75 -40.34 28.20
N GLY A 1140 14.00 -39.07 27.88
CA GLY A 1140 15.36 -38.51 27.83
C GLY A 1140 15.63 -37.32 28.74
N THR A 1141 14.72 -37.03 29.67
CA THR A 1141 14.89 -35.96 30.67
C THR A 1141 14.53 -36.45 32.08
N THR A 1142 15.10 -35.80 33.09
CA THR A 1142 14.79 -36.07 34.50
C THR A 1142 13.51 -35.37 34.98
N GLY A 1143 12.88 -34.56 34.13
CA GLY A 1143 11.70 -33.75 34.50
C GLY A 1143 12.02 -32.57 35.43
N ALA A 1144 13.27 -32.39 35.86
CA ALA A 1144 13.67 -31.44 36.89
C ALA A 1144 13.42 -29.95 36.55
N ARG A 1145 13.16 -29.61 35.29
CA ARG A 1145 12.81 -28.23 34.89
C ARG A 1145 11.31 -27.94 34.91
N GLY A 1146 10.46 -28.95 35.11
CA GLY A 1146 9.01 -28.81 35.16
C GLY A 1146 8.33 -28.53 33.81
N MET A 1147 8.99 -27.77 32.94
CA MET A 1147 8.50 -27.43 31.61
C MET A 1147 9.65 -27.49 30.59
N TYR A 1148 9.37 -28.08 29.43
CA TYR A 1148 10.30 -28.15 28.31
C TYR A 1148 9.58 -27.74 27.01
N ARG A 1149 10.24 -26.91 26.19
CA ARG A 1149 9.77 -26.66 24.82
C ARG A 1149 10.13 -27.84 23.94
N VAL A 1150 9.18 -28.31 23.14
CA VAL A 1150 9.35 -29.50 22.32
C VAL A 1150 8.87 -29.27 20.88
N VAL A 1151 9.55 -29.94 19.95
CA VAL A 1151 9.21 -30.01 18.54
C VAL A 1151 8.75 -31.44 18.24
N PRO A 1152 7.58 -31.63 17.61
CA PRO A 1152 7.09 -32.96 17.28
C PRO A 1152 7.87 -33.55 16.09
N VAL A 1153 8.27 -34.82 16.22
CA VAL A 1153 8.82 -35.64 15.13
C VAL A 1153 8.06 -36.95 15.07
N LEU A 1154 7.24 -37.11 14.03
CA LEU A 1154 6.51 -38.34 13.74
C LEU A 1154 7.46 -39.45 13.30
N ALA A 1155 7.38 -40.61 13.94
CA ALA A 1155 8.08 -41.84 13.56
C ALA A 1155 7.13 -43.05 13.74
N GLY A 1156 6.54 -43.53 12.64
CA GLY A 1156 5.50 -44.56 12.67
C GLY A 1156 4.29 -44.12 13.49
N ASP A 1157 3.85 -44.96 14.43
CA ASP A 1157 2.69 -44.72 15.31
C ASP A 1157 3.02 -43.91 16.58
N THR A 1158 4.20 -43.28 16.62
CA THR A 1158 4.67 -42.51 17.77
C THR A 1158 5.09 -41.09 17.37
N ILE A 1159 4.77 -40.14 18.25
CA ILE A 1159 5.27 -38.76 18.19
C ILE A 1159 6.43 -38.66 19.17
N ASN A 1160 7.64 -38.45 18.67
CA ASN A 1160 8.79 -38.11 19.49
C ASN A 1160 8.79 -36.60 19.74
N TRP A 1161 8.81 -36.20 21.00
CA TRP A 1161 8.90 -34.80 21.42
C TRP A 1161 10.36 -34.46 21.69
N LEU A 1162 10.98 -33.75 20.75
CA LEU A 1162 12.40 -33.40 20.81
C LEU A 1162 12.59 -31.97 21.29
N ASP A 1163 13.65 -31.73 22.06
CA ASP A 1163 14.23 -30.41 22.16
C ASP A 1163 14.71 -29.93 20.78
N ALA A 1164 14.64 -28.63 20.49
CA ALA A 1164 15.08 -28.09 19.20
C ALA A 1164 16.56 -28.34 18.86
N ALA A 1165 17.41 -28.60 19.88
CA ALA A 1165 18.77 -29.05 19.68
C ALA A 1165 18.88 -30.55 19.37
N GLY A 1166 17.77 -31.28 19.18
CA GLY A 1166 17.74 -32.67 18.76
C GLY A 1166 17.86 -33.70 19.87
N TYR A 1167 17.39 -33.41 21.08
CA TYR A 1167 17.37 -34.40 22.18
C TYR A 1167 15.94 -34.89 22.40
N VAL A 1168 15.71 -36.19 22.33
CA VAL A 1168 14.37 -36.76 22.63
C VAL A 1168 14.07 -36.57 24.12
N LEU A 1169 12.96 -35.91 24.44
CA LEU A 1169 12.55 -35.67 25.82
C LEU A 1169 11.39 -36.59 26.24
N ALA A 1170 10.40 -36.77 25.37
CA ALA A 1170 9.22 -37.58 25.63
C ALA A 1170 8.64 -38.23 24.36
N GLN A 1171 7.70 -39.16 24.51
CA GLN A 1171 6.95 -39.78 23.42
C GLN A 1171 5.45 -39.81 23.70
N SER A 1172 4.63 -39.74 22.66
CA SER A 1172 3.18 -39.93 22.71
C SER A 1172 2.71 -40.86 21.58
N PRO A 1173 1.58 -41.56 21.73
CA PRO A 1173 0.91 -42.23 20.60
C PRO A 1173 0.49 -41.21 19.54
N SER A 1174 0.60 -41.55 18.25
CA SER A 1174 0.14 -40.68 17.15
C SER A 1174 -1.36 -40.80 16.88
N GLU A 1175 -1.95 -41.95 17.20
CA GLU A 1175 -3.38 -42.25 16.99
C GLU A 1175 -4.24 -41.40 17.95
N GLY A 1176 -5.17 -40.61 17.41
CA GLY A 1176 -6.03 -39.71 18.19
C GLY A 1176 -5.39 -38.38 18.62
N ALA A 1177 -4.16 -38.08 18.19
CA ALA A 1177 -3.55 -36.78 18.46
C ALA A 1177 -4.31 -35.65 17.72
N PRO A 1178 -4.74 -34.57 18.40
CA PRO A 1178 -5.56 -33.49 17.85
C PRO A 1178 -4.78 -32.55 16.91
N PHE A 1179 -3.54 -32.91 16.55
CA PHE A 1179 -2.62 -32.07 15.79
C PHE A 1179 -2.57 -32.54 14.32
N GLN A 1180 -3.64 -32.29 13.56
CA GLN A 1180 -3.64 -32.46 12.10
C GLN A 1180 -3.16 -31.16 11.42
N GLY A 1181 -2.15 -31.22 10.53
CA GLY A 1181 -1.67 -30.06 9.76
C GLY A 1181 -0.17 -29.74 9.86
N ARG A 1182 0.19 -28.46 9.70
CA ARG A 1182 1.59 -27.96 9.71
C ARG A 1182 2.19 -27.91 11.13
N LEU A 1183 2.56 -29.06 11.68
CA LEU A 1183 3.10 -29.23 13.04
C LEU A 1183 4.30 -28.32 13.41
N HIS A 1184 5.13 -27.91 12.45
CA HIS A 1184 6.32 -27.10 12.75
C HIS A 1184 6.06 -25.59 12.87
N GLY A 1185 4.87 -25.09 12.47
CA GLY A 1185 4.47 -23.70 12.68
C GLY A 1185 3.88 -23.44 14.08
N ASP A 1186 3.50 -24.52 14.77
CA ASP A 1186 2.96 -24.51 16.13
C ASP A 1186 4.08 -24.54 17.18
N ASP A 1187 3.76 -24.10 18.40
CA ASP A 1187 4.66 -24.21 19.56
C ASP A 1187 4.06 -25.18 20.58
N PHE A 1188 4.89 -26.10 21.07
CA PHE A 1188 4.48 -27.11 22.04
C PHE A 1188 5.33 -27.06 23.31
N GLN A 1189 4.70 -27.32 24.44
CA GLN A 1189 5.33 -27.40 25.75
C GLN A 1189 4.99 -28.73 26.42
N LEU A 1190 6.03 -29.47 26.80
CA LEU A 1190 5.94 -30.64 27.68
C LEU A 1190 5.92 -30.14 29.14
N HIS A 1191 4.89 -30.52 29.88
CA HIS A 1191 4.75 -30.26 31.31
C HIS A 1191 5.02 -31.54 32.10
N THR A 1192 5.88 -31.44 33.12
CA THR A 1192 6.37 -32.55 33.94
C THR A 1192 6.14 -32.35 35.44
N ASP A 1193 5.45 -31.27 35.84
CA ASP A 1193 5.23 -30.88 37.26
C ASP A 1193 4.11 -31.66 37.97
N GLY A 1194 3.46 -32.63 37.31
CA GLY A 1194 2.35 -33.43 37.85
C GLY A 1194 2.58 -34.95 37.77
N ALA A 1195 1.66 -35.73 38.36
CA ALA A 1195 1.70 -37.20 38.32
C ALA A 1195 1.51 -37.78 36.91
N GLU A 1196 0.87 -37.02 36.02
CA GLU A 1196 0.78 -37.30 34.59
C GLU A 1196 1.53 -36.21 33.81
N HIS A 1197 2.32 -36.62 32.82
CA HIS A 1197 3.03 -35.71 31.94
C HIS A 1197 2.26 -35.56 30.64
N TYR A 1198 2.20 -34.33 30.11
CA TYR A 1198 1.46 -34.04 28.90
C TYR A 1198 2.14 -32.95 28.09
N VAL A 1199 1.87 -32.95 26.79
CA VAL A 1199 2.28 -31.90 25.86
C VAL A 1199 1.09 -31.04 25.51
N ARG A 1200 1.25 -29.72 25.65
CA ARG A 1200 0.25 -28.71 25.31
C ARG A 1200 0.72 -27.88 24.13
N ARG A 1201 -0.18 -27.65 23.17
CA ARG A 1201 0.04 -26.61 22.15
C ARG A 1201 -0.22 -25.22 22.76
N VAL A 1202 0.80 -24.37 22.73
CA VAL A 1202 0.76 -23.01 23.32
C VAL A 1202 0.66 -21.90 22.28
N PHE A 1203 0.98 -22.20 21.02
CA PHE A 1203 0.76 -21.33 19.87
C PHE A 1203 0.27 -22.18 18.69
N ALA A 1204 -0.74 -21.70 17.99
CA ALA A 1204 -1.22 -22.30 16.74
C ALA A 1204 -0.89 -21.34 15.59
N GLY A 1205 -0.07 -21.80 14.65
CA GLY A 1205 0.16 -21.09 13.41
C GLY A 1205 -1.12 -21.14 12.58
N ARG A 1206 -1.73 -19.98 12.34
CA ARG A 1206 -2.85 -19.85 11.39
C ARG A 1206 -2.37 -19.91 9.95
#